data_AF-A0AAE9CYQ8-F1
#
_entry.id   AF-A0AAE9CYQ8-F1
#
_cell.length_a   1.000
_cell.length_b   1.000
_cell.length_c   1.000
_cell.angle_alpha   90.00
_cell.angle_beta   90.00
_cell.angle_gamma   90.00
#
_symmetry.space_group_name_H-M   'P 1'
#
loop_
_entity.id
_entity.type
_entity.pdbx_description
1 polymer ?
#
loop_
_entity_poly.entity_id
_entity_poly.type
_entity_poly.pdbx_seq_one_letter_code
_entity_poly.pdbx_strand_id
1 'polypeptide(L)'
;MDQAAQAMANANIAGDQPARQRHGLRPLAPKIGKNPSGQTVELISNMAKLSTAANTPIYKYDVNIVVVYKNQDGAEVSIEKSKSTKSGTAHDVDKTLCRTIFDMAMKKLAGFNGQNSFYDLQASMYTLKKIPMESDFSVTLTTGVSTAPNFIRAVFTLKAVATTYQASTNDLRRTATSAPALADKSILEALSLFISGPALANPKVITVGNCVHYYDGTMRGFTPRDYPEGGTFSALGVSKGVKMVEGGVMMNTEMKVTLFHPDNEPLINVMKTLKGFSPNLGLSSQEGINAAKALKGLEFFCNYGDLKDKGNERRIVKALDFGGSARSTTFLVDNEPTSVEAYFQNKYKERLAFPNLMTVIVKGRNGSRVNIPAELLDFCPNQKVTNERMTVKNQQAELIKDAAAAPEKRMQYTQTAANAVGIHSKNVMNFIKVEEPTTLKGIVLNKPTIKFSTPNPVAFDARVPTDFKINGKFVMPAKMDNWEVVFMRNEEVRDFTKRISQAMGQCGMAVQPPVVSFINSGGDLPNLFEKARSSKRQLLMFVFRRSVPLHAQIKSLEQKFDILTQEITLETAEKIFRQPQTLQNIVNKTNMKLGGLNYRIDSTVLNPNILFIGFETSSKGGAGDGPVSIGFAANMMQNHQQFAGGYIYAPQARDTYGSVVGPVLKQILGVVRRNRKDPPQEIIMYFNGVTEGQYGLINEVYSEEIKKTIMAIKADWRPRLMIIATSKAHNERFYQLEKNKAVSNLAPGTVIDHTVVSPVFSEFYLASAVARQGTAKATKYTIIFATNPEANLARIETITNDLCFDHQIVFQPVSLPVPLFIAGRCSQRGAAVLGYNGFRRGENGNVDYDAMNEQYGYSQKNLFGKRFNA
;
A
#
# COMPACT_ATOMS: atom_id res chain seq x y z
N MET A 1 -31.95 -28.31 -25.50
CA MET A 1 -32.72 -27.04 -25.53
C MET A 1 -32.46 -26.14 -24.31
N ASP A 2 -31.99 -26.68 -23.16
CA ASP A 2 -31.73 -25.87 -21.95
C ASP A 2 -30.45 -25.00 -21.94
N GLN A 3 -29.44 -25.28 -22.75
CA GLN A 3 -28.21 -24.45 -22.77
C GLN A 3 -28.38 -23.13 -23.55
N ALA A 4 -29.29 -23.07 -24.50
CA ALA A 4 -29.61 -21.83 -25.23
C ALA A 4 -30.44 -20.85 -24.36
N ALA A 5 -31.32 -21.39 -23.51
CA ALA A 5 -32.10 -20.59 -22.55
C ALA A 5 -31.20 -19.97 -21.46
N GLN A 6 -30.15 -20.67 -21.04
CA GLN A 6 -29.20 -20.17 -20.03
C GLN A 6 -28.19 -19.16 -20.61
N ALA A 7 -27.86 -19.26 -21.91
CA ALA A 7 -27.09 -18.23 -22.62
C ALA A 7 -27.91 -16.95 -22.86
N MET A 8 -29.22 -17.06 -23.13
CA MET A 8 -30.12 -15.89 -23.20
C MET A 8 -30.42 -15.28 -21.83
N ALA A 9 -30.48 -16.08 -20.76
CA ALA A 9 -30.57 -15.57 -19.39
C ALA A 9 -29.31 -14.79 -18.98
N ASN A 10 -28.12 -15.23 -19.39
CA ASN A 10 -26.87 -14.50 -19.15
C ASN A 10 -26.69 -13.26 -20.05
N ALA A 11 -27.30 -13.24 -21.24
CA ALA A 11 -27.34 -12.06 -22.10
C ALA A 11 -28.30 -10.98 -21.59
N ASN A 12 -29.36 -11.37 -20.86
CA ASN A 12 -30.33 -10.44 -20.26
C ASN A 12 -29.95 -9.91 -18.87
N ILE A 13 -28.81 -10.31 -18.29
CA ILE A 13 -28.24 -9.66 -17.08
C ILE A 13 -27.38 -8.44 -17.45
N ALA A 14 -27.26 -8.11 -18.74
CA ALA A 14 -26.71 -6.85 -19.23
C ALA A 14 -27.79 -5.76 -19.44
N GLY A 15 -29.06 -6.04 -19.11
CA GLY A 15 -30.12 -5.04 -19.03
C GLY A 15 -30.20 -4.43 -17.63
N ASP A 16 -30.06 -3.11 -17.54
CA ASP A 16 -30.28 -2.29 -16.35
C ASP A 16 -29.43 -2.59 -15.09
N GLN A 17 -28.10 -2.60 -15.24
CA GLN A 17 -27.32 -1.98 -14.15
C GLN A 17 -27.64 -0.48 -14.19
N PRO A 18 -28.22 0.13 -13.14
CA PRO A 18 -28.46 1.56 -13.12
C PRO A 18 -27.14 2.25 -13.48
N ALA A 19 -27.16 3.14 -14.48
CA ALA A 19 -25.98 3.84 -14.96
C ALA A 19 -25.18 4.34 -13.74
N ARG A 20 -24.00 3.74 -13.51
CA ARG A 20 -23.23 3.99 -12.30
C ARG A 20 -23.06 5.49 -12.13
N GLN A 21 -23.54 6.03 -11.01
CA GLN A 21 -23.48 7.45 -10.74
C GLN A 21 -22.01 7.91 -10.79
N ARG A 22 -21.70 8.78 -11.77
CA ARG A 22 -20.35 9.30 -11.96
C ARG A 22 -20.11 10.45 -10.98
N HIS A 23 -19.31 10.22 -9.95
CA HIS A 23 -18.93 11.25 -8.98
C HIS A 23 -17.74 12.10 -9.45
N GLY A 24 -17.65 13.33 -8.97
CA GLY A 24 -16.57 14.28 -9.27
C GLY A 24 -16.88 15.21 -10.43
N LEU A 25 -18.17 15.36 -10.75
CA LEU A 25 -18.66 16.33 -11.73
C LEU A 25 -18.75 17.73 -11.11
N ARG A 26 -18.84 17.83 -9.78
CA ARG A 26 -18.79 19.11 -9.06
C ARG A 26 -17.35 19.49 -8.73
N PRO A 27 -16.99 20.79 -8.80
CA PRO A 27 -15.72 21.27 -8.30
C PRO A 27 -15.48 20.87 -6.84
N LEU A 28 -14.24 20.48 -6.53
CA LEU A 28 -13.76 20.39 -5.15
C LEU A 28 -13.66 21.80 -4.54
N ALA A 29 -13.26 21.88 -3.27
CA ALA A 29 -12.91 23.14 -2.61
C ALA A 29 -11.95 23.97 -3.50
N PRO A 30 -12.20 25.29 -3.63
CA PRO A 30 -11.38 26.14 -4.49
C PRO A 30 -9.93 26.17 -4.00
N LYS A 31 -9.02 26.46 -4.93
CA LYS A 31 -7.61 26.56 -4.63
C LYS A 31 -7.32 27.78 -3.74
N ILE A 32 -6.67 27.53 -2.61
CA ILE A 32 -6.29 28.50 -1.59
C ILE A 32 -4.85 28.99 -1.87
N GLY A 33 -4.56 30.24 -1.52
CA GLY A 33 -3.22 30.81 -1.69
C GLY A 33 -2.16 30.13 -0.81
N LYS A 34 -0.90 30.20 -1.24
CA LYS A 34 0.25 29.68 -0.48
C LYS A 34 0.43 30.40 0.87
N ASN A 35 1.06 29.73 1.82
CA ASN A 35 1.44 30.30 3.10
C ASN A 35 2.61 31.30 2.92
N PRO A 36 2.43 32.58 3.31
CA PRO A 36 3.47 33.60 3.18
C PRO A 36 4.46 33.63 4.35
N SER A 37 4.26 32.83 5.40
CA SER A 37 4.94 32.97 6.69
C SER A 37 5.70 31.70 7.12
N GLY A 38 6.98 31.85 7.41
CA GLY A 38 7.87 30.78 7.88
C GLY A 38 9.31 31.04 7.44
N GLN A 39 10.25 30.23 7.94
CA GLN A 39 11.64 30.34 7.49
C GLN A 39 11.79 29.69 6.11
N THR A 40 12.21 30.44 5.10
CA THR A 40 12.45 29.89 3.75
C THR A 40 13.65 28.94 3.74
N VAL A 41 13.49 27.80 3.05
CA VAL A 41 14.55 26.81 2.81
C VAL A 41 14.59 26.41 1.33
N GLU A 42 15.79 26.06 0.84
CA GLU A 42 15.97 25.51 -0.51
C GLU A 42 15.86 23.99 -0.50
N LEU A 43 15.09 23.47 -1.46
CA LEU A 43 14.74 22.07 -1.55
C LEU A 43 15.00 21.52 -2.95
N ILE A 44 15.32 20.23 -3.02
CA ILE A 44 15.38 19.47 -4.27
C ILE A 44 14.26 18.43 -4.24
N SER A 45 13.47 18.36 -5.31
CA SER A 45 12.46 17.32 -5.50
C SER A 45 12.98 16.24 -6.44
N ASN A 46 12.55 14.98 -6.26
CA ASN A 46 12.76 13.92 -7.25
C ASN A 46 11.83 14.03 -8.49
N MET A 47 11.21 15.18 -8.69
CA MET A 47 10.38 15.50 -9.84
C MET A 47 11.17 16.27 -10.90
N ALA A 48 11.14 15.80 -12.14
CA ALA A 48 11.74 16.45 -13.29
C ALA A 48 10.65 17.00 -14.22
N LYS A 49 10.85 18.22 -14.74
CA LYS A 49 9.95 18.77 -15.76
C LYS A 49 10.04 17.97 -17.05
N LEU A 50 8.89 17.75 -17.70
CA LEU A 50 8.81 17.22 -19.06
C LEU A 50 8.66 18.38 -20.03
N SER A 51 9.76 18.76 -20.66
CA SER A 51 9.74 19.75 -21.72
C SER A 51 9.23 19.11 -23.00
N THR A 52 8.20 19.72 -23.60
CA THR A 52 7.59 19.29 -24.86
C THR A 52 7.48 20.48 -25.81
N ALA A 53 7.53 20.23 -27.11
CA ALA A 53 7.26 21.28 -28.10
C ALA A 53 5.78 21.70 -28.04
N ALA A 54 5.51 23.00 -28.17
CA ALA A 54 4.15 23.53 -28.18
C ALA A 54 3.37 23.04 -29.40
N ASN A 55 2.06 22.88 -29.25
CA ASN A 55 1.14 22.48 -30.31
C ASN A 55 1.57 21.22 -31.11
N THR A 56 2.22 20.26 -30.47
CA THR A 56 2.62 19.02 -31.16
C THR A 56 1.44 18.06 -31.22
N PRO A 57 1.01 17.63 -32.42
CA PRO A 57 -0.10 16.69 -32.55
C PRO A 57 0.34 15.27 -32.17
N ILE A 58 -0.56 14.54 -31.52
CA ILE A 58 -0.40 13.13 -31.18
C ILE A 58 -1.58 12.38 -31.79
N TYR A 59 -1.29 11.54 -32.77
CA TYR A 59 -2.29 10.71 -33.45
C TYR A 59 -2.29 9.32 -32.81
N LYS A 60 -3.48 8.78 -32.51
CA LYS A 60 -3.66 7.44 -31.97
C LYS A 60 -4.24 6.50 -33.04
N TYR A 61 -3.74 5.28 -33.05
CA TYR A 61 -4.21 4.18 -33.88
C TYR A 61 -4.52 2.97 -33.01
N ASP A 62 -5.60 2.27 -33.33
CA ASP A 62 -5.92 0.99 -32.73
C ASP A 62 -5.15 -0.11 -33.46
N VAL A 63 -4.43 -0.91 -32.68
CA VAL A 63 -3.69 -2.09 -33.13
C VAL A 63 -4.49 -3.32 -32.76
N ASN A 64 -4.80 -4.15 -33.75
CA ASN A 64 -5.43 -5.45 -33.54
C ASN A 64 -4.54 -6.55 -34.10
N ILE A 65 -4.18 -7.51 -33.24
CA ILE A 65 -3.33 -8.65 -33.59
C ILE A 65 -4.08 -9.92 -33.24
N VAL A 66 -4.51 -10.65 -34.27
CA VAL A 66 -5.20 -11.93 -34.14
C VAL A 66 -4.29 -13.03 -34.66
N VAL A 67 -4.07 -14.05 -33.83
CA VAL A 67 -3.27 -15.22 -34.20
C VAL A 67 -4.18 -16.42 -34.35
N VAL A 68 -4.06 -17.11 -35.49
CA VAL A 68 -4.91 -18.23 -35.88
C VAL A 68 -4.11 -19.52 -35.79
N TYR A 69 -4.69 -20.48 -35.08
CA TYR A 69 -4.15 -21.83 -34.90
C TYR A 69 -5.15 -22.89 -35.36
N LYS A 70 -4.67 -24.09 -35.67
CA LYS A 70 -5.48 -25.29 -35.86
C LYS A 70 -5.73 -25.97 -34.51
N ASN A 71 -6.99 -26.31 -34.21
CA ASN A 71 -7.33 -27.12 -33.04
C ASN A 71 -7.17 -28.63 -33.34
N GLN A 72 -7.53 -29.49 -32.37
CA GLN A 72 -7.41 -30.95 -32.51
C GLN A 72 -8.33 -31.53 -33.60
N ASP A 73 -9.49 -30.93 -33.81
CA ASP A 73 -10.47 -31.33 -34.85
C ASP A 73 -10.13 -30.78 -36.23
N GLY A 74 -9.05 -30.01 -36.32
CA GLY A 74 -8.60 -29.37 -37.56
C GLY A 74 -9.24 -28.02 -37.87
N ALA A 75 -10.12 -27.51 -37.02
CA ALA A 75 -10.77 -26.21 -37.17
C ALA A 75 -9.84 -25.05 -36.78
N GLU A 76 -10.03 -23.89 -37.42
CA GLU A 76 -9.30 -22.67 -37.10
C GLU A 76 -9.83 -22.02 -35.82
N VAL A 77 -8.92 -21.66 -34.92
CA VAL A 77 -9.20 -20.91 -33.69
C VAL A 77 -8.41 -19.62 -33.70
N SER A 78 -9.11 -18.51 -33.55
CA SER A 78 -8.53 -17.15 -33.54
C SER A 78 -8.40 -16.64 -32.11
N ILE A 79 -7.24 -16.10 -31.77
CA ILE A 79 -6.94 -15.51 -30.46
C ILE A 79 -6.42 -14.09 -30.66
N GLU A 80 -7.15 -13.10 -30.15
CA GLU A 80 -6.68 -11.71 -30.12
C GLU A 80 -5.58 -11.56 -29.04
N LYS A 81 -4.34 -11.33 -29.49
CA LYS A 81 -3.17 -11.14 -28.61
C LYS A 81 -3.03 -9.71 -28.14
N SER A 82 -3.43 -8.73 -28.96
CA SER A 82 -3.42 -7.29 -28.64
C SER A 82 -4.25 -6.92 -27.42
N LYS A 83 -5.26 -7.72 -27.06
CA LYS A 83 -6.13 -7.54 -25.87
C LYS A 83 -6.02 -8.69 -24.87
N SER A 84 -4.83 -9.27 -24.72
CA SER A 84 -4.59 -10.36 -23.76
C SER A 84 -5.02 -9.96 -22.34
N THR A 85 -5.92 -10.74 -21.75
CA THR A 85 -6.39 -10.61 -20.35
C THR A 85 -5.51 -11.40 -19.36
N LYS A 86 -4.45 -12.04 -19.85
CA LYS A 86 -3.51 -12.79 -19.00
C LYS A 86 -2.70 -11.86 -18.10
N SER A 87 -2.06 -12.45 -17.10
CA SER A 87 -1.13 -11.78 -16.18
C SER A 87 0.21 -12.51 -16.13
N GLY A 88 1.23 -11.89 -15.53
CA GLY A 88 2.53 -12.53 -15.31
C GLY A 88 3.26 -12.83 -16.61
N THR A 89 4.07 -13.90 -16.61
CA THR A 89 4.92 -14.25 -17.76
C THR A 89 4.09 -14.53 -19.00
N ALA A 90 2.91 -15.12 -18.87
CA ALA A 90 2.06 -15.42 -20.02
C ALA A 90 1.59 -14.16 -20.77
N HIS A 91 1.48 -13.03 -20.07
CA HIS A 91 1.20 -11.73 -20.66
C HIS A 91 2.42 -11.14 -21.37
N ASP A 92 3.61 -11.27 -20.76
CA ASP A 92 4.87 -10.79 -21.35
C ASP A 92 5.23 -11.56 -22.64
N VAL A 93 4.92 -12.86 -22.69
CA VAL A 93 5.01 -13.67 -23.92
C VAL A 93 4.07 -13.14 -25.01
N ASP A 94 2.81 -12.84 -24.66
CA ASP A 94 1.86 -12.26 -25.63
C ASP A 94 2.36 -10.88 -26.12
N LYS A 95 2.92 -10.03 -25.26
CA LYS A 95 3.54 -8.75 -25.65
C LYS A 95 4.73 -8.90 -26.58
N THR A 96 5.57 -9.90 -26.32
CA THR A 96 6.74 -10.21 -27.17
C THR A 96 6.28 -10.62 -28.56
N LEU A 97 5.29 -11.51 -28.65
CA LEU A 97 4.68 -11.91 -29.92
C LEU A 97 4.02 -10.73 -30.64
N CYS A 98 3.30 -9.87 -29.92
CA CYS A 98 2.70 -8.66 -30.47
C CYS A 98 3.75 -7.72 -31.05
N ARG A 99 4.92 -7.58 -30.40
CA ARG A 99 6.05 -6.81 -30.94
C ARG A 99 6.56 -7.41 -32.24
N THR A 100 6.84 -8.71 -32.28
CA THR A 100 7.34 -9.39 -33.48
C THR A 100 6.39 -9.20 -34.66
N ILE A 101 5.09 -9.42 -34.44
CA ILE A 101 4.07 -9.24 -35.49
C ILE A 101 3.98 -7.78 -35.94
N PHE A 102 4.00 -6.83 -35.00
CA PHE A 102 4.00 -5.40 -35.31
C PHE A 102 5.22 -5.03 -36.17
N ASP A 103 6.44 -5.39 -35.76
CA ASP A 103 7.67 -5.07 -36.49
C ASP A 103 7.66 -5.66 -37.91
N MET A 104 7.13 -6.86 -38.08
CA MET A 104 6.98 -7.49 -39.39
C MET A 104 5.92 -6.82 -40.26
N ALA A 105 4.77 -6.44 -39.68
CA ALA A 105 3.67 -5.80 -40.41
C ALA A 105 4.02 -4.37 -40.80
N MET A 106 4.60 -3.59 -39.90
CA MET A 106 4.93 -2.17 -40.12
C MET A 106 6.02 -1.97 -41.16
N LYS A 107 6.92 -2.96 -41.37
CA LYS A 107 7.86 -2.96 -42.51
C LYS A 107 7.17 -2.96 -43.87
N LYS A 108 5.92 -3.42 -43.95
CA LYS A 108 5.13 -3.43 -45.19
C LYS A 108 4.27 -2.18 -45.38
N LEU A 109 4.24 -1.27 -44.41
CA LEU A 109 3.45 -0.03 -44.51
C LEU A 109 4.26 1.03 -45.26
N ALA A 110 3.81 1.40 -46.46
CA ALA A 110 4.46 2.40 -47.28
C ALA A 110 4.54 3.77 -46.56
N GLY A 111 5.70 4.42 -46.64
CA GLY A 111 5.93 5.74 -46.02
C GLY A 111 6.12 5.74 -44.50
N PHE A 112 6.01 4.59 -43.82
CA PHE A 112 6.29 4.48 -42.40
C PHE A 112 7.76 4.14 -42.15
N ASN A 113 8.49 5.03 -41.47
CA ASN A 113 9.91 4.85 -41.15
C ASN A 113 10.17 4.57 -39.65
N GLY A 114 9.12 4.32 -38.86
CA GLY A 114 9.23 4.08 -37.42
C GLY A 114 9.53 5.31 -36.56
N GLN A 115 10.03 6.40 -37.14
CA GLN A 115 10.41 7.58 -36.38
C GLN A 115 9.19 8.26 -35.77
N ASN A 116 9.37 8.79 -34.55
CA ASN A 116 8.33 9.52 -33.82
C ASN A 116 7.03 8.70 -33.66
N SER A 117 7.17 7.39 -33.49
CA SER A 117 6.08 6.46 -33.21
C SER A 117 6.32 5.69 -31.91
N PHE A 118 5.24 5.27 -31.27
CA PHE A 118 5.27 4.44 -30.08
C PHE A 118 4.17 3.40 -30.14
N TYR A 119 4.51 2.15 -29.86
CA TYR A 119 3.56 1.05 -29.73
C TYR A 119 3.58 0.51 -28.30
N ASP A 120 2.42 0.36 -27.68
CA ASP A 120 2.26 -0.12 -26.31
C ASP A 120 2.47 -1.64 -26.14
N LEU A 121 2.77 -2.34 -27.24
CA LEU A 121 2.89 -3.80 -27.34
C LEU A 121 1.56 -4.56 -27.16
N GLN A 122 0.46 -3.83 -27.25
CA GLN A 122 -0.89 -4.34 -27.06
C GLN A 122 -1.84 -3.78 -28.14
N ALA A 123 -2.64 -2.78 -27.80
CA ALA A 123 -3.76 -2.35 -28.62
C ALA A 123 -3.64 -0.90 -29.12
N SER A 124 -2.61 -0.15 -28.72
CA SER A 124 -2.49 1.27 -29.06
C SER A 124 -1.13 1.60 -29.64
N MET A 125 -1.16 2.28 -30.78
CA MET A 125 0.00 2.93 -31.38
C MET A 125 -0.22 4.44 -31.44
N TYR A 126 0.84 5.20 -31.27
CA TYR A 126 0.84 6.66 -31.34
C TYR A 126 1.90 7.15 -32.31
N THR A 127 1.62 8.26 -33.01
CA THR A 127 2.60 8.94 -33.87
C THR A 127 2.50 10.45 -33.73
N LEU A 128 3.60 11.16 -34.02
CA LEU A 128 3.60 12.64 -34.10
C LEU A 128 3.24 13.17 -35.50
N LYS A 129 3.26 12.30 -36.51
CA LYS A 129 2.83 12.60 -37.88
C LYS A 129 1.72 11.65 -38.28
N LYS A 130 0.67 12.18 -38.91
CA LYS A 130 -0.43 11.36 -39.42
C LYS A 130 0.13 10.38 -40.46
N ILE A 131 -0.21 9.10 -40.32
CA ILE A 131 0.12 8.09 -41.32
C ILE A 131 -0.88 8.28 -42.47
N PRO A 132 -0.41 8.42 -43.73
CA PRO A 132 -1.29 8.58 -44.87
C PRO A 132 -1.94 7.23 -45.21
N MET A 133 -3.04 6.90 -44.53
CA MET A 133 -3.85 5.70 -44.78
C MET A 133 -5.22 6.12 -45.31
N GLU A 134 -5.58 5.63 -46.50
CA GLU A 134 -6.91 5.84 -47.10
C GLU A 134 -7.96 4.88 -46.50
N SER A 135 -7.52 3.71 -46.02
CA SER A 135 -8.33 2.69 -45.35
C SER A 135 -7.54 2.04 -44.21
N ASP A 136 -8.20 1.18 -43.42
CA ASP A 136 -7.53 0.33 -42.43
C ASP A 136 -6.37 -0.45 -43.10
N PHE A 137 -5.19 -0.43 -42.48
CA PHE A 137 -4.04 -1.19 -42.95
C PHE A 137 -4.06 -2.59 -42.35
N SER A 138 -4.10 -3.62 -43.18
CA SER A 138 -4.13 -5.02 -42.74
C SER A 138 -3.06 -5.85 -43.43
N VAL A 139 -2.36 -6.70 -42.65
CA VAL A 139 -1.33 -7.60 -43.13
C VAL A 139 -1.54 -9.00 -42.55
N THR A 140 -1.53 -10.00 -43.43
CA THR A 140 -1.46 -11.41 -43.04
C THR A 140 -0.01 -11.89 -43.09
N LEU A 141 0.45 -12.51 -42.02
CA LEU A 141 1.79 -13.08 -41.86
C LEU A 141 1.69 -14.59 -41.62
N THR A 142 2.41 -15.38 -42.41
CA THR A 142 2.40 -16.85 -42.34
C THR A 142 3.78 -17.45 -42.02
N THR A 143 4.86 -16.68 -42.15
CA THR A 143 6.24 -17.14 -41.90
C THR A 143 6.91 -16.27 -40.84
N GLY A 144 7.76 -16.86 -39.99
CA GLY A 144 8.56 -16.14 -39.00
C GLY A 144 7.81 -15.64 -37.75
N VAL A 145 6.51 -15.96 -37.60
CA VAL A 145 5.69 -15.55 -36.44
C VAL A 145 5.74 -16.55 -35.30
N SER A 146 5.58 -17.83 -35.61
CA SER A 146 5.56 -18.91 -34.61
C SER A 146 6.12 -20.19 -35.19
N THR A 147 6.77 -21.00 -34.35
CA THR A 147 7.27 -22.34 -34.71
C THR A 147 6.30 -23.45 -34.35
N ALA A 148 5.16 -23.10 -33.73
CA ALA A 148 4.13 -24.06 -33.38
C ALA A 148 3.59 -24.78 -34.64
N PRO A 149 3.54 -26.12 -34.66
CA PRO A 149 3.14 -26.88 -35.86
C PRO A 149 1.68 -26.67 -36.24
N ASN A 150 0.85 -26.17 -35.32
CA ASN A 150 -0.54 -25.83 -35.55
C ASN A 150 -0.77 -24.32 -35.80
N PHE A 151 0.27 -23.50 -35.90
CA PHE A 151 0.13 -22.10 -36.31
C PHE A 151 -0.26 -22.02 -37.80
N ILE A 152 -1.21 -21.15 -38.12
CA ILE A 152 -1.68 -20.94 -39.49
C ILE A 152 -1.26 -19.57 -40.01
N ARG A 153 -1.64 -18.51 -39.29
CA ARG A 153 -1.36 -17.11 -39.67
C ARG A 153 -1.52 -16.17 -38.49
N ALA A 154 -0.90 -15.00 -38.59
CA ALA A 154 -1.24 -13.83 -37.80
C ALA A 154 -1.81 -12.74 -38.71
N VAL A 155 -2.90 -12.12 -38.28
CA VAL A 155 -3.53 -10.98 -38.95
C VAL A 155 -3.28 -9.74 -38.08
N PHE A 156 -2.57 -8.78 -38.65
CA PHE A 156 -2.34 -7.47 -38.06
C PHE A 156 -3.27 -6.47 -38.73
N THR A 157 -3.99 -5.66 -37.95
CA THR A 157 -4.80 -4.55 -38.45
C THR A 157 -4.46 -3.27 -37.69
N LEU A 158 -4.25 -2.18 -38.40
CA LEU A 158 -4.04 -0.83 -37.87
C LEU A 158 -5.17 0.09 -38.35
N LYS A 159 -5.90 0.68 -37.41
CA LYS A 159 -7.03 1.57 -37.69
C LYS A 159 -6.79 2.95 -37.11
N ALA A 160 -7.11 3.99 -37.87
CA ALA A 160 -7.14 5.35 -37.31
C ALA A 160 -8.34 5.49 -36.37
N VAL A 161 -8.12 5.97 -35.14
CA VAL A 161 -9.22 6.20 -34.20
C VAL A 161 -9.99 7.45 -34.62
N ALA A 162 -11.23 7.28 -35.07
CA ALA A 162 -12.08 8.39 -35.53
C ALA A 162 -12.36 9.38 -34.38
N THR A 163 -12.16 10.67 -34.69
CA THR A 163 -12.72 11.86 -34.02
C THR A 163 -12.39 12.22 -32.55
N THR A 164 -11.64 11.42 -31.77
CA THR A 164 -11.24 11.82 -30.39
C THR A 164 -9.75 11.93 -30.08
N TYR A 165 -8.85 11.74 -31.05
CA TYR A 165 -7.39 11.74 -30.78
C TYR A 165 -6.56 12.56 -31.77
N GLN A 166 -6.99 13.80 -32.07
CA GLN A 166 -6.00 14.85 -32.28
C GLN A 166 -5.82 15.56 -30.92
N ALA A 167 -5.08 14.90 -30.03
CA ALA A 167 -4.62 15.57 -28.82
C ALA A 167 -3.34 16.35 -29.18
N SER A 168 -3.23 17.55 -28.65
CA SER A 168 -2.03 18.37 -28.77
C SER A 168 -1.45 18.61 -27.39
N THR A 169 -0.17 19.00 -27.30
CA THR A 169 0.42 19.45 -26.04
C THR A 169 -0.34 20.61 -25.38
N ASN A 170 -1.17 21.35 -26.13
CA ASN A 170 -2.02 22.39 -25.54
C ASN A 170 -3.14 21.81 -24.65
N ASP A 171 -3.55 20.57 -24.90
CA ASP A 171 -4.60 19.88 -24.14
C ASP A 171 -4.11 19.41 -22.76
N LEU A 172 -2.80 19.51 -22.46
CA LEU A 172 -2.25 19.21 -21.13
C LEU A 172 -2.94 19.99 -20.01
N ARG A 173 -3.47 21.18 -20.30
CA ARG A 173 -4.24 21.97 -19.32
C ARG A 173 -5.57 21.30 -18.93
N ARG A 174 -6.17 20.50 -19.81
CA ARG A 174 -7.44 19.77 -19.57
C ARG A 174 -7.25 18.57 -18.63
N THR A 175 -6.01 18.18 -18.38
CA THR A 175 -5.66 17.05 -17.49
C THR A 175 -5.84 17.40 -16.00
N ALA A 176 -5.95 18.69 -15.68
CA ALA A 176 -6.19 19.18 -14.34
C ALA A 176 -7.41 20.12 -14.34
N THR A 177 -8.45 19.70 -13.60
CA THR A 177 -9.69 20.46 -13.43
C THR A 177 -10.13 20.37 -11.99
N SER A 178 -10.79 21.41 -11.50
CA SER A 178 -11.39 21.42 -10.16
C SER A 178 -12.48 20.37 -10.00
N ALA A 179 -13.10 19.88 -11.09
CA ALA A 179 -14.05 18.78 -11.13
C ALA A 179 -13.35 17.49 -11.63
N PRO A 180 -12.86 16.60 -10.74
CA PRO A 180 -11.91 15.55 -11.12
C PRO A 180 -12.42 14.56 -12.18
N ALA A 181 -13.74 14.37 -12.30
CA ALA A 181 -14.32 13.46 -13.29
C ALA A 181 -14.25 14.01 -14.72
N LEU A 182 -14.07 15.32 -14.89
CA LEU A 182 -13.95 15.98 -16.19
C LEU A 182 -12.49 16.05 -16.68
N ALA A 183 -11.52 15.58 -15.88
CA ALA A 183 -10.11 15.60 -16.23
C ALA A 183 -9.82 14.59 -17.35
N ASP A 184 -9.35 15.07 -18.49
CA ASP A 184 -8.87 14.21 -19.56
C ASP A 184 -7.40 13.85 -19.30
N LYS A 185 -7.16 12.64 -18.80
CA LYS A 185 -5.82 12.14 -18.48
C LYS A 185 -5.13 11.43 -19.65
N SER A 186 -5.79 11.28 -20.80
CA SER A 186 -5.31 10.47 -21.91
C SER A 186 -3.96 10.94 -22.45
N ILE A 187 -3.72 12.25 -22.52
CA ILE A 187 -2.42 12.78 -22.95
C ILE A 187 -1.30 12.54 -21.92
N LEU A 188 -1.58 12.59 -20.61
CA LEU A 188 -0.58 12.25 -19.58
C LEU A 188 -0.23 10.77 -19.61
N GLU A 189 -1.22 9.91 -19.85
CA GLU A 189 -1.02 8.47 -20.03
C GLU A 189 -0.15 8.18 -21.26
N ALA A 190 -0.41 8.86 -22.38
CA ALA A 190 0.42 8.75 -23.59
C ALA A 190 1.87 9.21 -23.32
N LEU A 191 2.08 10.38 -22.71
CA LEU A 191 3.42 10.85 -22.34
C LEU A 191 4.14 9.87 -21.41
N SER A 192 3.43 9.32 -20.41
CA SER A 192 3.97 8.31 -19.51
C SER A 192 4.42 7.07 -20.30
N LEU A 193 3.61 6.58 -21.24
CA LEU A 193 3.97 5.45 -22.08
C LEU A 193 5.20 5.74 -22.96
N PHE A 194 5.28 6.90 -23.60
CA PHE A 194 6.41 7.26 -24.47
C PHE A 194 7.73 7.22 -23.71
N ILE A 195 7.74 7.75 -22.48
CA ILE A 195 8.92 7.74 -21.61
C ILE A 195 9.33 6.32 -21.18
N SER A 196 8.38 5.36 -21.11
CA SER A 196 8.71 3.94 -20.89
C SER A 196 9.38 3.30 -22.10
N GLY A 197 9.33 3.90 -23.30
CA GLY A 197 9.79 3.28 -24.54
C GLY A 197 11.21 2.70 -24.48
N PRO A 198 12.24 3.50 -24.09
CA PRO A 198 13.60 2.99 -23.94
C PRO A 198 13.72 1.81 -22.96
N ALA A 199 12.98 1.86 -21.84
CA ALA A 199 12.97 0.77 -20.85
C ALA A 199 12.32 -0.50 -21.42
N LEU A 200 11.20 -0.37 -22.13
CA LEU A 200 10.51 -1.48 -22.79
C LEU A 200 11.29 -2.05 -23.98
N ALA A 201 12.25 -1.31 -24.53
CA ALA A 201 13.12 -1.76 -25.61
C ALA A 201 14.40 -2.46 -25.11
N ASN A 202 14.74 -2.30 -23.82
CA ASN A 202 15.97 -2.83 -23.26
C ASN A 202 15.75 -4.26 -22.73
N PRO A 203 16.42 -5.29 -23.28
CA PRO A 203 16.26 -6.68 -22.82
C PRO A 203 16.79 -6.93 -21.41
N LYS A 204 17.62 -6.02 -20.86
CA LYS A 204 18.10 -6.07 -19.47
C LYS A 204 17.17 -5.35 -18.50
N VAL A 205 15.98 -4.95 -18.93
CA VAL A 205 15.03 -4.22 -18.09
C VAL A 205 13.76 -5.03 -17.85
N ILE A 206 13.54 -5.35 -16.60
CA ILE A 206 12.33 -6.03 -16.13
C ILE A 206 11.27 -4.99 -15.83
N THR A 207 10.16 -5.01 -16.55
CA THR A 207 9.07 -4.04 -16.37
C THR A 207 7.87 -4.65 -15.67
N VAL A 208 7.40 -4.04 -14.58
CA VAL A 208 6.18 -4.42 -13.86
C VAL A 208 5.13 -3.32 -13.96
N GLY A 209 3.99 -3.65 -14.57
CA GLY A 209 2.82 -2.77 -14.63
C GLY A 209 3.04 -1.43 -15.35
N ASN A 210 3.94 -1.40 -16.35
CA ASN A 210 4.36 -0.22 -17.15
C ASN A 210 4.91 0.99 -16.38
N CYS A 211 4.95 0.92 -15.03
CA CYS A 211 5.32 2.04 -14.16
C CYS A 211 6.59 1.77 -13.35
N VAL A 212 7.03 0.52 -13.23
CA VAL A 212 8.25 0.15 -12.49
C VAL A 212 9.18 -0.64 -13.38
N HIS A 213 10.42 -0.18 -13.48
CA HIS A 213 11.45 -0.77 -14.34
C HIS A 213 12.66 -1.12 -13.48
N TYR A 214 13.07 -2.39 -13.48
CA TYR A 214 14.25 -2.87 -12.77
C TYR A 214 15.34 -3.18 -13.79
N TYR A 215 16.57 -2.81 -13.47
CA TYR A 215 17.70 -3.11 -14.32
C TYR A 215 18.36 -4.39 -13.83
N ASP A 216 18.40 -5.39 -14.70
CA ASP A 216 19.09 -6.66 -14.50
C ASP A 216 20.54 -6.52 -14.97
N GLY A 217 21.37 -6.01 -14.06
CA GLY A 217 22.78 -5.77 -14.29
C GLY A 217 23.43 -4.95 -13.19
N THR A 218 24.72 -4.68 -13.33
CA THR A 218 25.48 -3.89 -12.37
C THR A 218 25.18 -2.40 -12.54
N MET A 219 25.00 -1.71 -11.41
CA MET A 219 24.78 -0.25 -11.35
C MET A 219 25.81 0.39 -10.45
N ARG A 220 26.32 1.56 -10.86
CA ARG A 220 27.30 2.29 -10.06
C ARG A 220 26.72 2.63 -8.68
N GLY A 221 27.42 2.19 -7.63
CA GLY A 221 27.06 2.44 -6.23
C GLY A 221 26.03 1.49 -5.63
N PHE A 222 25.48 0.55 -6.42
CA PHE A 222 24.56 -0.48 -5.94
C PHE A 222 25.08 -1.87 -6.34
N THR A 223 25.30 -2.72 -5.34
CA THR A 223 25.69 -4.12 -5.54
C THR A 223 24.46 -4.99 -5.29
N PRO A 224 23.94 -5.68 -6.32
CA PRO A 224 22.94 -6.72 -6.14
C PRO A 224 23.35 -7.73 -5.06
N ARG A 225 22.40 -8.14 -4.22
CA ARG A 225 22.55 -9.30 -3.34
C ARG A 225 22.05 -10.54 -4.05
N ASP A 226 22.87 -11.56 -4.02
CA ASP A 226 22.51 -12.91 -4.45
C ASP A 226 22.31 -13.80 -3.23
N TYR A 227 21.22 -14.56 -3.24
CA TYR A 227 20.90 -15.53 -2.20
C TYR A 227 20.99 -16.92 -2.82
N PRO A 228 22.04 -17.70 -2.48
CA PRO A 228 22.22 -19.04 -3.03
C PRO A 228 21.01 -19.95 -2.76
N GLU A 229 20.47 -19.91 -1.53
CA GLU A 229 19.24 -20.65 -1.19
C GLU A 229 18.02 -20.06 -1.89
N GLY A 230 17.43 -20.83 -2.81
CA GLY A 230 16.32 -20.42 -3.66
C GLY A 230 16.74 -19.65 -4.92
N GLY A 231 18.05 -19.41 -5.11
CA GLY A 231 18.60 -18.74 -6.29
C GLY A 231 18.10 -17.32 -6.54
N THR A 232 17.59 -16.63 -5.51
CA THR A 232 16.97 -15.31 -5.66
C THR A 232 18.00 -14.20 -5.66
N PHE A 233 17.78 -13.14 -6.44
CA PHE A 233 18.69 -12.00 -6.52
C PHE A 233 17.93 -10.67 -6.37
N SER A 234 18.62 -9.64 -5.88
CA SER A 234 18.05 -8.31 -5.74
C SER A 234 18.30 -7.44 -6.96
N ALA A 235 17.30 -6.73 -7.45
CA ALA A 235 17.46 -5.72 -8.47
C ALA A 235 17.05 -4.34 -7.96
N LEU A 236 17.88 -3.35 -8.28
CA LEU A 236 17.51 -1.94 -8.15
C LEU A 236 16.72 -1.53 -9.41
N GLY A 237 15.70 -0.72 -9.20
CA GLY A 237 14.86 -0.20 -10.24
C GLY A 237 14.31 1.15 -9.86
N VAL A 238 13.40 1.64 -10.69
CA VAL A 238 12.77 2.93 -10.53
C VAL A 238 11.30 2.83 -10.90
N SER A 239 10.46 3.46 -10.08
CA SER A 239 9.08 3.73 -10.43
C SER A 239 8.95 5.14 -10.99
N LYS A 240 8.06 5.32 -11.97
CA LYS A 240 7.72 6.65 -12.51
C LYS A 240 6.24 6.97 -12.38
N GLY A 241 5.95 8.26 -12.29
CA GLY A 241 4.61 8.81 -12.47
C GLY A 241 4.71 10.12 -13.23
N VAL A 242 3.76 10.38 -14.13
CA VAL A 242 3.65 11.64 -14.88
C VAL A 242 2.39 12.35 -14.42
N LYS A 243 2.50 13.64 -14.11
CA LYS A 243 1.39 14.43 -13.58
C LYS A 243 1.50 15.89 -13.98
N MET A 244 0.35 16.56 -13.99
CA MET A 244 0.27 18.01 -14.10
C MET A 244 0.33 18.63 -12.69
N VAL A 245 1.29 19.53 -12.48
CA VAL A 245 1.47 20.33 -11.26
C VAL A 245 1.53 21.82 -11.63
N GLU A 246 1.59 22.72 -10.64
CA GLU A 246 1.77 24.16 -10.91
C GLU A 246 2.96 24.48 -11.81
N GLY A 247 4.09 23.77 -11.64
CA GLY A 247 5.29 23.93 -12.46
C GLY A 247 5.19 23.32 -13.87
N GLY A 248 4.01 22.83 -14.26
CA GLY A 248 3.73 22.19 -15.55
C GLY A 248 3.66 20.68 -15.47
N VAL A 249 3.92 20.00 -16.58
CA VAL A 249 3.96 18.54 -16.62
C VAL A 249 5.29 18.07 -16.06
N MET A 250 5.24 17.23 -15.03
CA MET A 250 6.42 16.70 -14.38
C MET A 250 6.34 15.18 -14.26
N MET A 251 7.52 14.56 -14.30
CA MET A 251 7.71 13.15 -13.99
C MET A 251 8.39 13.01 -12.63
N ASN A 252 7.76 12.29 -11.72
CA ASN A 252 8.41 11.85 -10.49
C ASN A 252 9.09 10.49 -10.73
N THR A 253 10.33 10.33 -10.27
CA THR A 253 11.06 9.05 -10.28
C THR A 253 11.49 8.66 -8.88
N GLU A 254 11.29 7.41 -8.49
CA GLU A 254 11.61 6.94 -7.14
C GLU A 254 12.20 5.53 -7.18
N MET A 255 13.37 5.34 -6.56
CA MET A 255 14.03 4.04 -6.49
C MET A 255 13.14 2.95 -5.87
N LYS A 256 13.28 1.73 -6.39
CA LYS A 256 12.66 0.50 -5.87
C LYS A 256 13.72 -0.59 -5.79
N VAL A 257 13.72 -1.36 -4.72
CA VAL A 257 14.55 -2.57 -4.61
C VAL A 257 13.60 -3.72 -4.37
N THR A 258 13.78 -4.81 -5.10
CA THR A 258 12.97 -6.03 -4.97
C THR A 258 13.85 -7.25 -5.25
N LEU A 259 13.34 -8.43 -4.89
CA LEU A 259 13.96 -9.70 -5.25
C LEU A 259 13.22 -10.34 -6.43
N PHE A 260 13.98 -11.05 -7.25
CA PHE A 260 13.51 -11.87 -8.35
C PHE A 260 13.97 -13.32 -8.18
N HIS A 261 13.14 -14.24 -8.66
CA HIS A 261 13.51 -15.63 -8.88
C HIS A 261 14.41 -15.73 -10.13
N PRO A 262 15.23 -16.79 -10.27
CA PRO A 262 16.10 -16.95 -11.42
C PRO A 262 15.28 -17.14 -12.70
N ASP A 263 15.79 -16.62 -13.82
CA ASP A 263 15.14 -16.68 -15.11
C ASP A 263 15.58 -17.93 -15.89
N ASN A 264 14.62 -18.70 -16.42
CA ASN A 264 14.87 -19.89 -17.26
C ASN A 264 15.69 -21.01 -16.58
N GLU A 265 15.85 -20.97 -15.26
CA GLU A 265 16.58 -21.99 -14.50
C GLU A 265 15.69 -23.24 -14.28
N PRO A 266 16.22 -24.47 -14.48
CA PRO A 266 15.49 -25.68 -14.12
C PRO A 266 15.07 -25.69 -12.65
N LEU A 267 13.80 -25.97 -12.37
CA LEU A 267 13.24 -25.96 -11.02
C LEU A 267 14.02 -26.89 -10.08
N ILE A 268 14.46 -28.04 -10.59
CA ILE A 268 15.26 -29.00 -9.82
C ILE A 268 16.58 -28.39 -9.30
N ASN A 269 17.22 -27.51 -10.06
CA ASN A 269 18.47 -26.88 -9.63
C ASN A 269 18.21 -25.89 -8.49
N VAL A 270 17.13 -25.12 -8.58
CA VAL A 270 16.71 -24.25 -7.46
C VAL A 270 16.34 -25.07 -6.24
N MET A 271 15.58 -26.17 -6.40
CA MET A 271 15.22 -27.04 -5.28
C MET A 271 16.46 -27.62 -4.56
N LYS A 272 17.53 -27.95 -5.28
CA LYS A 272 18.80 -28.42 -4.70
C LYS A 272 19.46 -27.42 -3.76
N THR A 273 19.19 -26.12 -3.93
CA THR A 273 19.72 -25.07 -3.06
C THR A 273 18.91 -24.85 -1.79
N LEU A 274 17.69 -25.42 -1.71
CA LEU A 274 16.83 -25.25 -0.55
C LEU A 274 17.35 -26.06 0.64
N LYS A 275 17.27 -25.46 1.84
CA LYS A 275 17.68 -26.14 3.06
C LYS A 275 16.90 -27.46 3.25
N GLY A 276 17.65 -28.55 3.43
CA GLY A 276 17.08 -29.87 3.67
C GLY A 276 16.64 -30.62 2.41
N PHE A 277 17.05 -30.17 1.22
CA PHE A 277 16.80 -30.89 -0.02
C PHE A 277 17.31 -32.33 0.04
N SER A 278 16.50 -33.25 -0.47
CA SER A 278 16.89 -34.62 -0.78
C SER A 278 16.13 -35.10 -2.02
N PRO A 279 16.62 -36.13 -2.74
CA PRO A 279 15.90 -36.73 -3.87
C PRO A 279 14.50 -37.28 -3.53
N ASN A 280 14.19 -37.47 -2.25
CA ASN A 280 12.91 -37.96 -1.75
C ASN A 280 12.11 -36.86 -1.01
N LEU A 281 12.48 -35.58 -1.19
CA LEU A 281 11.85 -34.48 -0.48
C LEU A 281 10.33 -34.43 -0.80
N GLY A 282 9.51 -34.59 0.24
CA GLY A 282 8.07 -34.76 0.15
C GLY A 282 7.33 -33.94 1.21
N LEU A 283 6.00 -33.85 1.10
CA LEU A 283 5.16 -33.11 2.05
C LEU A 283 5.04 -33.77 3.43
N SER A 284 5.66 -34.94 3.63
CA SER A 284 5.76 -35.63 4.91
C SER A 284 6.82 -35.03 5.84
N SER A 285 7.71 -34.16 5.34
CA SER A 285 8.71 -33.46 6.14
C SER A 285 8.45 -31.95 6.22
N GLN A 286 8.90 -31.32 7.30
CA GLN A 286 8.78 -29.87 7.47
C GLN A 286 9.56 -29.11 6.40
N GLU A 287 10.71 -29.63 5.99
CA GLU A 287 11.55 -29.11 4.91
C GLU A 287 10.78 -29.11 3.59
N GLY A 288 10.06 -30.19 3.28
CA GLY A 288 9.25 -30.28 2.08
C GLY A 288 8.05 -29.32 2.08
N ILE A 289 7.38 -29.17 3.22
CA ILE A 289 6.31 -28.17 3.39
C ILE A 289 6.86 -26.75 3.18
N ASN A 290 8.05 -26.45 3.70
CA ASN A 290 8.69 -25.15 3.52
C ASN A 290 9.07 -24.90 2.06
N ALA A 291 9.61 -25.89 1.36
CA ALA A 291 9.92 -25.81 -0.06
C ALA A 291 8.66 -25.57 -0.92
N ALA A 292 7.59 -26.33 -0.65
CA ALA A 292 6.31 -26.16 -1.33
C ALA A 292 5.75 -24.74 -1.12
N LYS A 293 5.82 -24.22 0.12
CA LYS A 293 5.40 -22.85 0.43
C LYS A 293 6.21 -21.80 -0.34
N ALA A 294 7.53 -21.98 -0.45
CA ALA A 294 8.42 -21.06 -1.14
C ALA A 294 8.17 -21.00 -2.66
N LEU A 295 7.75 -22.12 -3.26
CA LEU A 295 7.60 -22.26 -4.71
C LEU A 295 6.14 -22.12 -5.19
N LYS A 296 5.16 -22.15 -4.28
CA LYS A 296 3.73 -22.07 -4.61
C LYS A 296 3.37 -20.76 -5.30
N GLY A 297 2.61 -20.88 -6.37
CA GLY A 297 2.08 -19.78 -7.19
C GLY A 297 3.09 -19.19 -8.18
N LEU A 298 4.26 -19.80 -8.35
CA LEU A 298 5.21 -19.47 -9.42
C LEU A 298 4.78 -20.11 -10.74
N GLU A 299 5.23 -19.51 -11.83
CA GLU A 299 5.00 -19.90 -13.20
C GLU A 299 6.23 -20.61 -13.76
N PHE A 300 6.01 -21.68 -14.52
CA PHE A 300 7.05 -22.52 -15.09
C PHE A 300 6.77 -22.83 -16.55
N PHE A 301 7.82 -22.90 -17.36
CA PHE A 301 7.76 -23.53 -18.67
C PHE A 301 7.85 -25.05 -18.51
N CYS A 302 6.97 -25.78 -19.18
CA CYS A 302 7.10 -27.22 -19.34
C CYS A 302 8.27 -27.54 -20.29
N ASN A 303 9.18 -28.41 -19.85
CA ASN A 303 10.40 -28.78 -20.56
C ASN A 303 10.49 -30.31 -20.78
N TYR A 304 9.60 -30.86 -21.61
CA TYR A 304 9.53 -32.28 -21.94
C TYR A 304 8.95 -32.54 -23.33
N GLY A 305 9.31 -33.66 -23.96
CA GLY A 305 8.85 -34.05 -25.30
C GLY A 305 9.04 -32.92 -26.33
N ASP A 306 8.03 -32.69 -27.17
CA ASP A 306 8.05 -31.65 -28.21
C ASP A 306 8.06 -30.20 -27.69
N LEU A 307 8.04 -29.99 -26.36
CA LEU A 307 8.16 -28.66 -25.76
C LEU A 307 9.60 -28.27 -25.45
N LYS A 308 10.55 -29.21 -25.51
CA LYS A 308 11.98 -28.88 -25.34
C LYS A 308 12.41 -27.84 -26.36
N ASP A 309 13.26 -26.91 -25.92
CA ASP A 309 13.92 -25.89 -26.76
C ASP A 309 13.01 -24.93 -27.54
N LYS A 310 11.69 -24.88 -27.23
CA LYS A 310 10.73 -23.95 -27.87
C LYS A 310 10.69 -22.54 -27.29
N GLY A 311 11.66 -22.17 -26.44
CA GLY A 311 11.75 -20.84 -25.83
C GLY A 311 10.43 -20.39 -25.19
N ASN A 312 9.90 -19.24 -25.62
CA ASN A 312 8.66 -18.66 -25.10
C ASN A 312 7.36 -19.32 -25.61
N GLU A 313 7.44 -20.25 -26.58
CA GLU A 313 6.27 -21.00 -27.06
C GLU A 313 5.96 -22.24 -26.20
N ARG A 314 6.80 -22.51 -25.20
CA ARG A 314 6.58 -23.58 -24.23
C ARG A 314 5.28 -23.36 -23.46
N ARG A 315 4.65 -24.47 -23.07
CA ARG A 315 3.45 -24.42 -22.21
C ARG A 315 3.83 -23.83 -20.85
N ILE A 316 3.20 -22.72 -20.49
CA ILE A 316 3.31 -22.13 -19.15
C ILE A 316 2.30 -22.81 -18.22
N VAL A 317 2.76 -23.18 -17.03
CA VAL A 317 1.95 -23.71 -15.94
C VAL A 317 2.23 -22.96 -14.65
N LYS A 318 1.19 -22.77 -13.83
CA LYS A 318 1.33 -22.18 -12.49
C LYS A 318 1.28 -23.28 -11.44
N ALA A 319 2.24 -23.28 -10.51
CA ALA A 319 2.24 -24.18 -9.36
C ALA A 319 1.07 -23.82 -8.42
N LEU A 320 -0.03 -24.55 -8.53
CA LEU A 320 -1.19 -24.39 -7.65
C LEU A 320 -0.92 -24.97 -6.27
N ASP A 321 -0.19 -26.09 -6.23
CA ASP A 321 0.25 -26.76 -5.01
C ASP A 321 1.40 -27.73 -5.31
N PHE A 322 1.80 -28.50 -4.30
CA PHE A 322 2.72 -29.63 -4.45
C PHE A 322 2.01 -30.93 -4.05
N GLY A 323 2.45 -32.05 -4.64
CA GLY A 323 1.80 -33.35 -4.51
C GLY A 323 2.74 -34.45 -4.00
N GLY A 324 2.29 -35.70 -4.17
CA GLY A 324 3.12 -36.89 -3.94
C GLY A 324 4.25 -37.01 -4.97
N SER A 325 5.03 -38.07 -4.88
CA SER A 325 6.12 -38.30 -5.82
C SER A 325 5.63 -38.79 -7.18
N ALA A 326 6.46 -38.67 -8.21
CA ALA A 326 6.09 -39.15 -9.55
C ALA A 326 5.87 -40.68 -9.57
N ARG A 327 6.59 -41.41 -8.72
CA ARG A 327 6.49 -42.86 -8.58
C ARG A 327 5.19 -43.32 -7.92
N SER A 328 4.78 -42.67 -6.83
CA SER A 328 3.62 -43.10 -6.05
C SER A 328 2.30 -42.49 -6.51
N THR A 329 2.34 -41.35 -7.20
CA THR A 329 1.13 -40.68 -7.67
C THR A 329 0.63 -41.32 -8.96
N THR A 330 -0.61 -41.81 -8.95
CA THR A 330 -1.26 -42.46 -10.10
C THR A 330 -2.47 -41.69 -10.60
N PHE A 331 -2.82 -41.90 -11.86
CA PHE A 331 -4.05 -41.43 -12.50
C PHE A 331 -4.45 -42.38 -13.62
N LEU A 332 -5.70 -42.31 -14.08
CA LEU A 332 -6.18 -43.18 -15.15
C LEU A 332 -5.73 -42.68 -16.52
N VAL A 333 -5.12 -43.56 -17.30
CA VAL A 333 -4.83 -43.39 -18.72
C VAL A 333 -5.48 -44.57 -19.43
N ASP A 334 -6.42 -44.30 -20.34
CA ASP A 334 -7.20 -45.34 -21.03
C ASP A 334 -7.87 -46.35 -20.05
N ASN A 335 -8.39 -45.81 -18.94
CA ASN A 335 -8.98 -46.54 -17.80
C ASN A 335 -8.01 -47.41 -16.98
N GLU A 336 -6.71 -47.36 -17.26
CA GLU A 336 -5.68 -48.09 -16.50
C GLU A 336 -4.93 -47.17 -15.51
N PRO A 337 -4.76 -47.59 -14.23
CA PRO A 337 -3.95 -46.86 -13.27
C PRO A 337 -2.49 -46.77 -13.72
N THR A 338 -2.04 -45.57 -14.08
CA THR A 338 -0.67 -45.29 -14.52
C THR A 338 -0.01 -44.29 -13.57
N SER A 339 1.22 -44.56 -13.12
CA SER A 339 1.98 -43.60 -12.32
C SER A 339 2.44 -42.41 -13.17
N VAL A 340 2.67 -41.26 -12.54
CA VAL A 340 3.22 -40.09 -13.22
C VAL A 340 4.58 -40.43 -13.86
N GLU A 341 5.45 -41.18 -13.16
CA GLU A 341 6.73 -41.68 -13.69
C GLU A 341 6.52 -42.52 -14.97
N ALA A 342 5.64 -43.52 -14.93
CA ALA A 342 5.36 -44.38 -16.08
C ALA A 342 4.75 -43.62 -17.26
N TYR A 343 3.85 -42.66 -17.00
CA TYR A 343 3.23 -41.85 -18.03
C TYR A 343 4.27 -41.01 -18.80
N PHE A 344 5.16 -40.31 -18.10
CA PHE A 344 6.18 -39.48 -18.75
C PHE A 344 7.22 -40.32 -19.51
N GLN A 345 7.59 -41.48 -18.97
CA GLN A 345 8.46 -42.44 -19.67
C GLN A 345 7.79 -43.01 -20.94
N ASN A 346 6.53 -43.42 -20.86
CA ASN A 346 5.86 -44.10 -21.97
C ASN A 346 5.46 -43.13 -23.09
N LYS A 347 4.84 -42.00 -22.72
CA LYS A 347 4.29 -41.03 -23.67
C LYS A 347 5.32 -40.06 -24.22
N TYR A 348 6.19 -39.53 -23.36
CA TYR A 348 7.14 -38.47 -23.74
C TYR A 348 8.58 -38.98 -23.83
N LYS A 349 8.84 -40.25 -23.52
CA LYS A 349 10.19 -40.86 -23.50
C LYS A 349 11.15 -40.16 -22.52
N GLU A 350 10.60 -39.58 -21.45
CA GLU A 350 11.39 -38.91 -20.40
C GLU A 350 11.71 -39.86 -19.26
N ARG A 351 13.00 -40.08 -18.99
CA ARG A 351 13.47 -40.87 -17.85
C ARG A 351 13.78 -39.95 -16.67
N LEU A 352 12.98 -40.06 -15.61
CA LEU A 352 13.09 -39.23 -14.41
C LEU A 352 14.32 -39.63 -13.58
N ALA A 353 15.15 -38.64 -13.23
CA ALA A 353 16.27 -38.82 -12.29
C ALA A 353 15.81 -38.68 -10.83
N PHE A 354 14.68 -37.99 -10.58
CA PHE A 354 14.14 -37.73 -9.25
C PHE A 354 12.70 -38.24 -9.09
N PRO A 355 12.41 -39.53 -9.34
CA PRO A 355 11.03 -40.05 -9.36
C PRO A 355 10.35 -40.05 -7.98
N ASN A 356 11.13 -39.99 -6.89
CA ASN A 356 10.63 -39.93 -5.51
C ASN A 356 10.47 -38.50 -4.98
N LEU A 357 10.88 -37.48 -5.73
CA LEU A 357 10.70 -36.08 -5.35
C LEU A 357 9.24 -35.68 -5.52
N MET A 358 8.74 -34.79 -4.64
CA MET A 358 7.39 -34.23 -4.80
C MET A 358 7.17 -33.63 -6.19
N THR A 359 5.96 -33.82 -6.71
CA THR A 359 5.53 -33.24 -7.98
C THR A 359 4.89 -31.87 -7.78
N VAL A 360 4.83 -31.09 -8.85
CA VAL A 360 4.12 -29.80 -8.89
C VAL A 360 2.69 -30.02 -9.38
N ILE A 361 1.70 -29.59 -8.59
CA ILE A 361 0.29 -29.62 -8.99
C ILE A 361 -0.04 -28.37 -9.79
N VAL A 362 -0.52 -28.58 -11.02
CA VAL A 362 -0.90 -27.51 -11.95
C VAL A 362 -2.32 -27.71 -12.47
N LYS A 363 -2.87 -26.69 -13.13
CA LYS A 363 -4.15 -26.81 -13.84
C LYS A 363 -3.95 -27.58 -15.15
N GLY A 364 -4.67 -28.69 -15.29
CA GLY A 364 -4.81 -29.47 -16.53
C GLY A 364 -5.71 -28.78 -17.55
N ARG A 365 -5.79 -29.33 -18.77
CA ARG A 365 -6.57 -28.75 -19.88
C ARG A 365 -8.06 -28.61 -19.56
N ASN A 366 -8.63 -29.58 -18.84
CA ASN A 366 -10.05 -29.62 -18.49
C ASN A 366 -10.34 -29.02 -17.11
N GLY A 367 -9.39 -28.25 -16.55
CA GLY A 367 -9.50 -27.71 -15.19
C GLY A 367 -9.15 -28.70 -14.07
N SER A 368 -8.84 -29.95 -14.39
CA SER A 368 -8.35 -30.95 -13.44
C SER A 368 -7.01 -30.55 -12.81
N ARG A 369 -6.66 -31.15 -11.67
CA ARG A 369 -5.33 -31.02 -11.07
C ARG A 369 -4.42 -32.11 -11.65
N VAL A 370 -3.26 -31.71 -12.17
CA VAL A 370 -2.28 -32.62 -12.80
C VAL A 370 -0.93 -32.45 -12.11
N ASN A 371 -0.25 -33.56 -11.86
CA ASN A 371 1.09 -33.60 -11.28
C ASN A 371 2.15 -33.62 -12.38
N ILE A 372 3.11 -32.70 -12.32
CA ILE A 372 4.27 -32.65 -13.22
C ILE A 372 5.55 -32.82 -12.38
N PRO A 373 6.47 -33.72 -12.74
CA PRO A 373 7.77 -33.84 -12.09
C PRO A 373 8.54 -32.51 -12.10
N ALA A 374 9.13 -32.14 -10.96
CA ALA A 374 9.83 -30.87 -10.82
C ALA A 374 11.05 -30.74 -11.76
N GLU A 375 11.68 -31.84 -12.16
CA GLU A 375 12.80 -31.86 -13.11
C GLU A 375 12.41 -31.58 -14.56
N LEU A 376 11.10 -31.50 -14.87
CA LEU A 376 10.58 -31.22 -16.21
C LEU A 376 10.00 -29.78 -16.32
N LEU A 377 10.40 -28.89 -15.42
CA LEU A 377 9.93 -27.52 -15.30
C LEU A 377 11.11 -26.55 -15.21
N ASP A 378 11.03 -25.46 -15.97
CA ASP A 378 11.99 -24.35 -15.90
C ASP A 378 11.27 -23.10 -15.40
N PHE A 379 11.94 -22.28 -14.59
CA PHE A 379 11.39 -21.01 -14.13
C PHE A 379 11.04 -20.10 -15.31
N CYS A 380 9.82 -19.56 -15.29
CA CYS A 380 9.49 -18.43 -16.15
C CYS A 380 10.25 -17.17 -15.70
N PRO A 381 10.68 -16.30 -16.62
CA PRO A 381 11.44 -15.11 -16.28
C PRO A 381 10.60 -14.05 -15.54
N ASN A 382 11.30 -13.09 -14.91
CA ASN A 382 10.74 -11.85 -14.34
C ASN A 382 9.81 -12.03 -13.13
N GLN A 383 9.93 -13.13 -12.40
CA GLN A 383 9.04 -13.43 -11.28
C GLN A 383 9.55 -12.82 -9.96
N LYS A 384 8.75 -11.92 -9.36
CA LYS A 384 9.06 -11.31 -8.07
C LYS A 384 8.90 -12.28 -6.91
N VAL A 385 9.82 -12.20 -5.94
CA VAL A 385 9.71 -12.89 -4.65
C VAL A 385 8.75 -12.12 -3.73
N THR A 386 7.73 -12.79 -3.20
CA THR A 386 6.82 -12.23 -2.19
C THR A 386 7.31 -12.55 -0.78
N ASN A 387 6.79 -11.86 0.23
CA ASN A 387 7.19 -12.11 1.63
C ASN A 387 6.99 -13.58 2.05
N GLU A 388 5.93 -14.22 1.55
CA GLU A 388 5.62 -15.62 1.86
C GLU A 388 6.62 -16.60 1.23
N ARG A 389 7.37 -16.16 0.21
CA ARG A 389 8.33 -16.95 -0.58
C ARG A 389 9.79 -16.70 -0.20
N MET A 390 10.07 -15.83 0.78
CA MET A 390 11.42 -15.62 1.28
C MET A 390 11.86 -16.82 2.10
N THR A 391 12.91 -17.51 1.64
CA THR A 391 13.46 -18.73 2.27
C THR A 391 14.57 -18.42 3.27
N VAL A 392 15.31 -17.32 3.07
CA VAL A 392 16.48 -16.97 3.86
C VAL A 392 16.09 -16.14 5.09
N LYS A 393 16.66 -16.50 6.25
CA LYS A 393 16.45 -15.75 7.50
C LYS A 393 16.96 -14.31 7.34
N ASN A 394 16.18 -13.34 7.81
CA ASN A 394 16.47 -11.90 7.72
C ASN A 394 16.47 -11.30 6.29
N GLN A 395 16.15 -12.07 5.24
CA GLN A 395 16.14 -11.58 3.86
C GLN A 395 15.28 -10.30 3.69
N GLN A 396 14.11 -10.26 4.35
CA GLN A 396 13.26 -9.07 4.39
C GLN A 396 13.95 -7.87 5.06
N ALA A 397 14.65 -8.09 6.17
CA ALA A 397 15.33 -7.03 6.92
C ALA A 397 16.51 -6.45 6.13
N GLU A 398 17.22 -7.28 5.36
CA GLU A 398 18.28 -6.85 4.45
C GLU A 398 17.73 -6.01 3.30
N LEU A 399 16.65 -6.47 2.65
CA LEU A 399 15.98 -5.71 1.60
C LEU A 399 15.47 -4.35 2.10
N ILE A 400 14.96 -4.30 3.34
CA ILE A 400 14.56 -3.04 3.99
C ILE A 400 15.77 -2.12 4.19
N LYS A 401 16.94 -2.65 4.59
CA LYS A 401 18.16 -1.84 4.75
C LYS A 401 18.62 -1.24 3.42
N ASP A 402 18.60 -2.02 2.34
CA ASP A 402 18.98 -1.54 1.01
C ASP A 402 18.01 -0.47 0.50
N ALA A 403 16.71 -0.62 0.80
CA ALA A 403 15.70 0.37 0.48
C ALA A 403 15.76 1.62 1.38
N ALA A 404 16.33 1.55 2.59
CA ALA A 404 16.39 2.62 3.60
C ALA A 404 17.62 3.53 3.44
N ALA A 405 17.92 3.94 2.20
CA ALA A 405 19.04 4.83 1.89
C ALA A 405 18.85 6.24 2.50
N ALA A 406 19.97 6.81 2.96
CA ALA A 406 20.08 8.21 3.37
C ALA A 406 19.81 9.16 2.19
N PRO A 407 19.38 10.42 2.42
CA PRO A 407 18.98 11.40 1.40
C PRO A 407 19.85 11.43 0.14
N GLU A 408 21.14 11.69 0.29
CA GLU A 408 22.10 11.78 -0.80
C GLU A 408 22.20 10.47 -1.61
N LYS A 409 22.40 9.34 -0.93
CA LYS A 409 22.46 8.01 -1.57
C LYS A 409 21.15 7.65 -2.27
N ARG A 410 20.00 7.99 -1.67
CA ARG A 410 18.68 7.72 -2.23
C ARG A 410 18.47 8.49 -3.53
N MET A 411 18.84 9.77 -3.54
CA MET A 411 18.80 10.62 -4.72
C MET A 411 19.71 10.06 -5.81
N GLN A 412 20.95 9.69 -5.46
CA GLN A 412 21.90 9.07 -6.38
C GLN A 412 21.38 7.75 -6.97
N TYR A 413 20.89 6.83 -6.14
CA TYR A 413 20.34 5.54 -6.61
C TYR A 413 19.12 5.74 -7.51
N THR A 414 18.26 6.71 -7.21
CA THR A 414 17.11 7.03 -8.06
C THR A 414 17.55 7.51 -9.43
N GLN A 415 18.53 8.42 -9.49
CA GLN A 415 19.07 8.92 -10.77
C GLN A 415 19.81 7.82 -11.53
N THR A 416 20.69 7.06 -10.88
CA THR A 416 21.42 5.94 -11.50
C THR A 416 20.45 4.91 -12.08
N ALA A 417 19.43 4.50 -11.33
CA ALA A 417 18.44 3.55 -11.80
C ALA A 417 17.63 4.11 -12.98
N ALA A 418 17.18 5.37 -12.90
CA ALA A 418 16.43 6.02 -13.97
C ALA A 418 17.21 6.17 -15.28
N ASN A 419 18.52 6.43 -15.19
CA ASN A 419 19.42 6.44 -16.33
C ASN A 419 19.66 5.04 -16.89
N ALA A 420 19.91 4.04 -16.03
CA ALA A 420 20.18 2.66 -16.45
C ALA A 420 19.01 2.03 -17.20
N VAL A 421 17.77 2.29 -16.76
CA VAL A 421 16.57 1.82 -17.47
C VAL A 421 16.17 2.70 -18.66
N GLY A 422 16.77 3.88 -18.81
CA GLY A 422 16.55 4.79 -19.95
C GLY A 422 15.35 5.75 -19.84
N ILE A 423 14.70 5.86 -18.68
CA ILE A 423 13.52 6.75 -18.52
C ILE A 423 13.89 8.23 -18.28
N HIS A 424 15.16 8.53 -17.98
CA HIS A 424 15.68 9.91 -17.91
C HIS A 424 16.24 10.41 -19.25
N SER A 425 15.80 9.81 -20.37
CA SER A 425 16.25 10.21 -21.70
C SER A 425 16.00 11.70 -21.97
N LYS A 426 17.02 12.38 -22.50
CA LYS A 426 16.94 13.78 -22.95
C LYS A 426 16.23 13.93 -24.29
N ASN A 427 15.98 12.82 -24.98
CA ASN A 427 15.30 12.80 -26.26
C ASN A 427 14.45 11.53 -26.38
N VAL A 428 13.15 11.64 -26.12
CA VAL A 428 12.16 10.60 -26.42
C VAL A 428 11.32 11.08 -27.59
N MET A 429 11.33 10.31 -28.69
CA MET A 429 10.59 10.61 -29.93
C MET A 429 10.89 12.00 -30.53
N ASN A 430 12.06 12.60 -30.31
CA ASN A 430 12.41 13.97 -30.74
C ASN A 430 11.45 15.05 -30.22
N PHE A 431 10.75 14.77 -29.12
CA PHE A 431 9.61 15.56 -28.68
C PHE A 431 9.56 15.77 -27.17
N ILE A 432 9.92 14.76 -26.37
CA ILE A 432 9.97 14.87 -24.91
C ILE A 432 11.42 14.92 -24.45
N LYS A 433 11.73 15.92 -23.64
CA LYS A 433 12.97 16.01 -22.88
C LYS A 433 12.67 15.94 -21.38
N VAL A 434 13.27 14.96 -20.71
CA VAL A 434 13.25 14.88 -19.25
C VAL A 434 14.32 15.82 -18.70
N GLU A 435 13.90 16.89 -18.03
CA GLU A 435 14.81 17.87 -17.42
C GLU A 435 15.50 17.30 -16.16
N GLU A 436 16.38 18.08 -15.56
CA GLU A 436 16.96 17.74 -14.26
C GLU A 436 15.91 17.79 -13.13
N PRO A 437 16.19 17.15 -11.99
CA PRO A 437 15.37 17.28 -10.78
C PRO A 437 15.11 18.74 -10.39
N THR A 438 13.87 19.04 -10.01
CA THR A 438 13.40 20.41 -9.76
C THR A 438 13.92 20.92 -8.41
N THR A 439 14.60 22.06 -8.42
CA THR A 439 14.88 22.86 -7.22
C THR A 439 13.73 23.81 -6.96
N LEU A 440 13.30 23.94 -5.71
CA LEU A 440 12.23 24.82 -5.28
C LEU A 440 12.49 25.37 -3.87
N LYS A 441 11.70 26.37 -3.48
CA LYS A 441 11.68 26.87 -2.10
C LYS A 441 10.55 26.19 -1.34
N GLY A 442 10.75 25.98 -0.05
CA GLY A 442 9.70 25.67 0.92
C GLY A 442 9.81 26.60 2.12
N ILE A 443 8.94 26.40 3.10
CA ILE A 443 8.98 27.11 4.38
C ILE A 443 9.07 26.13 5.53
N VAL A 444 9.77 26.49 6.60
CA VAL A 444 9.77 25.75 7.86
C VAL A 444 8.91 26.50 8.85
N LEU A 445 7.85 25.84 9.33
CA LEU A 445 6.95 26.37 10.33
C LEU A 445 7.65 26.51 11.69
N ASN A 446 7.19 27.49 12.47
CA ASN A 446 7.60 27.59 13.86
C ASN A 446 7.11 26.37 14.65
N LYS A 447 7.93 25.91 15.59
CA LYS A 447 7.54 24.82 16.50
C LYS A 447 6.53 25.37 17.51
N PRO A 448 5.51 24.58 17.89
CA PRO A 448 4.60 25.02 18.91
C PRO A 448 5.30 25.08 20.27
N THR A 449 4.73 25.89 21.17
CA THR A 449 5.15 25.91 22.57
C THR A 449 4.56 24.70 23.28
N ILE A 450 5.38 23.97 24.06
CA ILE A 450 4.92 22.79 24.82
C ILE A 450 5.05 23.08 26.31
N LYS A 451 3.99 22.77 27.07
CA LYS A 451 3.94 22.99 28.52
C LYS A 451 3.44 21.74 29.24
N PHE A 452 4.06 21.46 30.39
CA PHE A 452 3.62 20.44 31.34
C PHE A 452 2.74 21.10 32.42
N SER A 453 2.67 20.55 33.64
CA SER A 453 1.99 21.19 34.77
C SER A 453 2.63 22.53 35.18
N THR A 454 3.86 22.80 34.75
CA THR A 454 4.59 24.04 35.05
C THR A 454 4.21 25.16 34.08
N PRO A 455 4.33 26.44 34.51
CA PRO A 455 4.02 27.58 33.63
C PRO A 455 5.06 27.76 32.52
N ASN A 456 6.30 27.33 32.75
CA ASN A 456 7.42 27.53 31.84
C ASN A 456 7.37 26.55 30.66
N PRO A 457 7.58 27.03 29.41
CA PRO A 457 7.77 26.19 28.25
C PRO A 457 8.92 25.18 28.42
N VAL A 458 8.82 24.04 27.74
CA VAL A 458 9.96 23.12 27.60
C VAL A 458 10.93 23.61 26.54
N ALA A 459 12.21 23.35 26.75
CA ALA A 459 13.23 23.50 25.72
C ALA A 459 13.29 22.25 24.83
N PHE A 460 13.49 22.46 23.53
CA PHE A 460 13.80 21.38 22.58
C PHE A 460 15.28 20.97 22.68
N ASP A 461 15.59 19.71 22.39
CA ASP A 461 16.95 19.17 22.39
C ASP A 461 17.79 19.80 21.27
N ALA A 462 19.01 20.26 21.58
CA ALA A 462 19.86 20.95 20.61
C ALA A 462 20.30 20.05 19.43
N ARG A 463 20.44 18.74 19.64
CA ARG A 463 20.89 17.78 18.61
C ARG A 463 19.75 17.31 17.74
N VAL A 464 18.57 17.14 18.32
CA VAL A 464 17.35 16.76 17.60
C VAL A 464 16.28 17.80 17.96
N PRO A 465 16.18 18.89 17.18
CA PRO A 465 15.51 20.12 17.59
C PRO A 465 13.97 20.04 17.59
N THR A 466 13.42 18.84 17.70
CA THR A 466 12.00 18.52 17.90
C THR A 466 11.74 17.65 19.11
N ASP A 467 12.77 16.97 19.62
CA ASP A 467 12.66 16.14 20.80
C ASP A 467 12.67 17.05 22.03
N PHE A 468 11.91 16.68 23.05
CA PHE A 468 11.85 17.41 24.30
C PHE A 468 11.80 16.44 25.47
N LYS A 469 11.95 16.95 26.69
CA LYS A 469 11.87 16.16 27.92
C LYS A 469 10.74 16.65 28.80
N ILE A 470 10.32 15.79 29.71
CA ILE A 470 9.37 16.16 30.75
C ILE A 470 9.95 17.30 31.60
N ASN A 471 9.10 18.27 31.96
CA ASN A 471 9.41 19.37 32.87
C ASN A 471 8.35 19.46 33.96
N GLY A 472 8.62 18.94 35.15
CA GLY A 472 7.64 18.83 36.23
C GLY A 472 6.73 17.60 36.09
N LYS A 473 5.42 17.78 36.30
CA LYS A 473 4.41 16.70 36.31
C LYS A 473 3.51 16.75 35.08
N PHE A 474 2.70 15.71 34.88
CA PHE A 474 1.69 15.71 33.85
C PHE A 474 0.65 16.82 34.05
N VAL A 475 0.10 17.34 32.95
CA VAL A 475 -0.95 18.37 32.96
C VAL A 475 -2.23 17.85 33.62
N MET A 476 -2.62 16.62 33.30
CA MET A 476 -3.71 15.90 33.95
C MET A 476 -3.20 14.50 34.33
N PRO A 477 -2.64 14.34 35.54
CA PRO A 477 -2.23 13.03 36.02
C PRO A 477 -3.46 12.20 36.41
N ALA A 478 -3.52 10.97 35.93
CA ALA A 478 -4.61 10.05 36.26
C ALA A 478 -4.40 9.40 37.63
N LYS A 479 -5.50 8.85 38.17
CA LYS A 479 -5.56 8.09 39.42
C LYS A 479 -5.70 6.59 39.12
N MET A 480 -4.89 5.76 39.77
CA MET A 480 -4.87 4.31 39.64
C MET A 480 -4.90 3.66 41.02
N ASP A 481 -6.10 3.42 41.51
CA ASP A 481 -6.39 2.87 42.85
C ASP A 481 -6.42 1.34 42.87
N ASN A 482 -6.84 0.70 41.77
CA ASN A 482 -7.06 -0.74 41.73
C ASN A 482 -6.63 -1.33 40.38
N TRP A 483 -5.45 -1.94 40.34
CA TRP A 483 -4.86 -2.47 39.11
C TRP A 483 -4.03 -3.72 39.41
N GLU A 484 -3.68 -4.46 38.36
CA GLU A 484 -3.06 -5.77 38.49
C GLU A 484 -1.91 -5.94 37.49
N VAL A 485 -0.81 -6.54 37.96
CA VAL A 485 0.34 -6.92 37.14
C VAL A 485 0.37 -8.44 37.03
N VAL A 486 0.41 -8.93 35.80
CA VAL A 486 0.30 -10.34 35.46
C VAL A 486 1.61 -10.81 34.85
N PHE A 487 2.27 -11.76 35.50
CA PHE A 487 3.49 -12.41 35.00
C PHE A 487 3.20 -13.83 34.51
N MET A 488 4.08 -14.36 33.66
CA MET A 488 4.17 -15.81 33.52
C MET A 488 4.75 -16.39 34.80
N ARG A 489 4.29 -17.58 35.20
CA ARG A 489 4.83 -18.27 36.37
C ARG A 489 6.34 -18.43 36.24
N ASN A 490 7.08 -18.07 37.29
CA ASN A 490 8.55 -18.06 37.36
C ASN A 490 9.25 -17.04 36.44
N GLU A 491 8.53 -16.07 35.85
CA GLU A 491 9.12 -14.98 35.04
C GLU A 491 8.90 -13.60 35.66
N GLU A 492 8.72 -13.53 36.98
CA GLU A 492 8.60 -12.25 37.68
C GLU A 492 9.87 -11.42 37.54
N VAL A 493 9.71 -10.13 37.29
CA VAL A 493 10.81 -9.18 37.31
C VAL A 493 10.85 -8.51 38.68
N ARG A 494 11.89 -8.83 39.46
CA ARG A 494 12.12 -8.25 40.80
C ARG A 494 12.06 -6.72 40.76
N ASP A 495 11.39 -6.13 41.74
CA ASP A 495 11.22 -4.68 41.93
C ASP A 495 10.48 -3.94 40.80
N PHE A 496 9.93 -4.65 39.81
CA PHE A 496 9.24 -4.03 38.67
C PHE A 496 8.04 -3.18 39.11
N THR A 497 7.17 -3.73 39.96
CA THR A 497 5.95 -3.06 40.44
C THR A 497 6.27 -1.79 41.23
N LYS A 498 7.30 -1.84 42.08
CA LYS A 498 7.82 -0.68 42.81
C LYS A 498 8.37 0.38 41.86
N ARG A 499 9.24 -0.02 40.92
CA ARG A 499 9.88 0.90 39.96
C ARG A 499 8.87 1.62 39.09
N ILE A 500 7.88 0.91 38.56
CA ILE A 500 6.87 1.53 37.68
C ILE A 500 5.94 2.46 38.48
N SER A 501 5.52 2.06 39.68
CA SER A 501 4.65 2.89 40.54
C SER A 501 5.35 4.17 40.98
N GLN A 502 6.63 4.08 41.35
CA GLN A 502 7.44 5.26 41.68
C GLN A 502 7.54 6.23 40.50
N ALA A 503 7.80 5.72 39.28
CA ALA A 503 7.89 6.56 38.09
C ALA A 503 6.54 7.23 37.74
N MET A 504 5.42 6.53 37.93
CA MET A 504 4.08 7.12 37.81
C MET A 504 3.86 8.24 38.83
N GLY A 505 4.23 8.02 40.09
CA GLY A 505 4.17 9.03 41.15
C GLY A 505 5.03 10.27 40.89
N GLN A 506 6.24 10.09 40.33
CA GLN A 506 7.11 11.19 39.91
C GLN A 506 6.48 12.06 38.82
N CYS A 507 5.66 11.47 37.95
CA CYS A 507 4.90 12.20 36.94
C CYS A 507 3.60 12.83 37.49
N GLY A 508 3.32 12.68 38.79
CA GLY A 508 2.16 13.25 39.47
C GLY A 508 0.93 12.34 39.56
N MET A 509 1.00 11.11 39.06
CA MET A 509 -0.11 10.16 39.16
C MET A 509 -0.30 9.67 40.60
N ALA A 510 -1.54 9.56 41.05
CA ALA A 510 -1.86 8.92 42.33
C ALA A 510 -2.05 7.42 42.10
N VAL A 511 -1.11 6.59 42.59
CA VAL A 511 -1.06 5.16 42.30
C VAL A 511 -0.97 4.34 43.59
N GLN A 512 -1.88 3.38 43.75
CA GLN A 512 -1.84 2.38 44.81
C GLN A 512 -0.99 1.15 44.39
N PRO A 513 -0.48 0.34 45.34
CA PRO A 513 0.22 -0.89 44.99
C PRO A 513 -0.64 -1.84 44.14
N PRO A 514 -0.09 -2.46 43.08
CA PRO A 514 -0.84 -3.42 42.27
C PRO A 514 -1.06 -4.73 43.01
N VAL A 515 -2.11 -5.45 42.61
CA VAL A 515 -2.14 -6.91 42.84
C VAL A 515 -1.23 -7.60 41.84
N VAL A 516 -0.52 -8.63 42.27
CA VAL A 516 0.37 -9.42 41.41
C VAL A 516 -0.23 -10.81 41.22
N SER A 517 -0.34 -11.26 39.97
CA SER A 517 -0.85 -12.58 39.63
C SER A 517 0.03 -13.28 38.60
N PHE A 518 -0.11 -14.61 38.53
CA PHE A 518 0.73 -15.48 37.72
C PHE A 518 -0.11 -16.43 36.87
N ILE A 519 0.23 -16.55 35.59
CA ILE A 519 -0.40 -17.52 34.68
C ILE A 519 0.63 -18.49 34.10
N ASN A 520 0.20 -19.70 33.73
CA ASN A 520 1.04 -20.69 33.04
C ASN A 520 1.08 -20.43 31.53
N SER A 521 2.01 -21.09 30.82
CA SER A 521 2.06 -21.11 29.34
C SER A 521 0.78 -21.75 28.77
N GLY A 522 -0.14 -20.91 28.30
CA GLY A 522 -1.50 -21.29 27.88
C GLY A 522 -2.63 -20.87 28.84
N GLY A 523 -2.30 -20.08 29.89
CA GLY A 523 -3.19 -19.76 31.00
C GLY A 523 -4.58 -19.25 30.60
N ASP A 524 -5.55 -19.52 31.46
CA ASP A 524 -6.97 -19.15 31.32
C ASP A 524 -7.17 -17.64 31.46
N LEU A 525 -6.76 -16.91 30.41
CA LEU A 525 -7.00 -15.47 30.28
C LEU A 525 -8.48 -15.13 30.42
N PRO A 526 -9.45 -15.86 29.84
CA PRO A 526 -10.88 -15.57 30.07
C PRO A 526 -11.26 -15.46 31.55
N ASN A 527 -10.84 -16.41 32.38
CA ASN A 527 -11.12 -16.37 33.82
C ASN A 527 -10.36 -15.24 34.54
N LEU A 528 -9.11 -14.95 34.15
CA LEU A 528 -8.38 -13.79 34.66
C LEU A 528 -9.15 -12.49 34.40
N PHE A 529 -9.67 -12.29 33.19
CA PHE A 529 -10.45 -11.12 32.85
C PHE A 529 -11.81 -11.08 33.57
N GLU A 530 -12.48 -12.21 33.75
CA GLU A 530 -13.73 -12.30 34.52
C GLU A 530 -13.52 -11.91 36.00
N LYS A 531 -12.44 -12.41 36.62
CA LYS A 531 -12.03 -12.01 37.98
C LYS A 531 -11.70 -10.53 38.03
N ALA A 532 -10.92 -10.03 37.06
CA ALA A 532 -10.56 -8.62 36.99
C ALA A 532 -11.80 -7.70 36.87
N ARG A 533 -12.80 -8.12 36.08
CA ARG A 533 -14.10 -7.43 35.95
C ARG A 533 -14.83 -7.40 37.29
N SER A 534 -14.96 -8.56 37.92
CA SER A 534 -15.64 -8.73 39.20
C SER A 534 -14.98 -7.92 40.31
N SER A 535 -13.64 -7.86 40.31
CA SER A 535 -12.84 -7.06 41.23
C SER A 535 -12.71 -5.58 40.82
N LYS A 536 -13.40 -5.13 39.76
CA LYS A 536 -13.38 -3.74 39.27
C LYS A 536 -11.96 -3.19 39.02
N ARG A 537 -11.08 -4.01 38.44
CA ARG A 537 -9.72 -3.58 38.07
C ARG A 537 -9.79 -2.49 37.01
N GLN A 538 -9.01 -1.42 37.20
CA GLN A 538 -8.88 -0.33 36.25
C GLN A 538 -7.98 -0.68 35.07
N LEU A 539 -6.95 -1.51 35.30
CA LEU A 539 -5.96 -1.90 34.29
C LEU A 539 -5.31 -3.25 34.63
N LEU A 540 -5.12 -4.08 33.60
CA LEU A 540 -4.27 -5.28 33.64
C LEU A 540 -2.96 -5.03 32.89
N MET A 541 -1.83 -5.13 33.59
CA MET A 541 -0.49 -4.98 33.01
C MET A 541 0.17 -6.34 32.81
N PHE A 542 0.33 -6.77 31.58
CA PHE A 542 0.93 -8.07 31.24
C PHE A 542 2.44 -7.91 31.00
N VAL A 543 3.26 -8.76 31.62
CA VAL A 543 4.72 -8.79 31.42
C VAL A 543 5.14 -10.17 30.92
N PHE A 544 5.17 -10.34 29.59
CA PHE A 544 5.39 -11.65 28.93
C PHE A 544 6.57 -11.60 27.97
N ARG A 545 7.27 -12.73 27.75
CA ARG A 545 8.31 -12.79 26.70
C ARG A 545 7.73 -12.50 25.33
N ARG A 546 8.56 -11.94 24.43
CA ARG A 546 8.14 -11.68 23.04
C ARG A 546 7.71 -12.94 22.29
N SER A 547 8.22 -14.10 22.68
CA SER A 547 7.89 -15.40 22.08
C SER A 547 6.50 -15.92 22.45
N VAL A 548 5.83 -15.33 23.45
CA VAL A 548 4.50 -15.78 23.92
C VAL A 548 3.42 -15.19 23.00
N PRO A 549 2.68 -16.01 22.23
CA PRO A 549 1.78 -15.53 21.17
C PRO A 549 0.37 -15.16 21.69
N LEU A 550 0.26 -14.51 22.86
CA LEU A 550 -1.03 -14.19 23.50
C LEU A 550 -1.58 -12.79 23.18
N HIS A 551 -0.81 -11.94 22.49
CA HIS A 551 -1.20 -10.55 22.23
C HIS A 551 -2.61 -10.41 21.64
N ALA A 552 -2.92 -11.17 20.60
CA ALA A 552 -4.21 -11.08 19.90
C ALA A 552 -5.37 -11.49 20.82
N GLN A 553 -5.19 -12.55 21.61
CA GLN A 553 -6.17 -13.01 22.59
C GLN A 553 -6.39 -11.96 23.69
N ILE A 554 -5.33 -11.42 24.28
CA ILE A 554 -5.41 -10.35 25.31
C ILE A 554 -6.22 -9.17 24.78
N LYS A 555 -6.00 -8.76 23.52
CA LYS A 555 -6.72 -7.63 22.93
C LYS A 555 -8.17 -7.93 22.56
N SER A 556 -8.48 -9.18 22.18
CA SER A 556 -9.87 -9.63 22.03
C SER A 556 -10.60 -9.61 23.38
N LEU A 557 -9.96 -10.07 24.45
CA LEU A 557 -10.52 -10.07 25.80
C LEU A 557 -10.66 -8.67 26.41
N GLU A 558 -9.71 -7.75 26.16
CA GLU A 558 -9.83 -6.32 26.51
C GLU A 558 -11.14 -5.72 25.99
N GLN A 559 -11.46 -5.98 24.72
CA GLN A 559 -12.69 -5.51 24.10
C GLN A 559 -13.92 -6.22 24.69
N LYS A 560 -13.88 -7.55 24.83
CA LYS A 560 -15.00 -8.35 25.33
C LYS A 560 -15.41 -7.93 26.75
N PHE A 561 -14.43 -7.86 27.65
CA PHE A 561 -14.63 -7.59 29.08
C PHE A 561 -14.63 -6.11 29.45
N ASP A 562 -14.30 -5.21 28.52
CA ASP A 562 -14.28 -3.75 28.73
C ASP A 562 -13.27 -3.30 29.81
N ILE A 563 -12.09 -3.94 29.84
CA ILE A 563 -11.02 -3.68 30.82
C ILE A 563 -9.75 -3.21 30.10
N LEU A 564 -9.16 -2.09 30.53
CA LEU A 564 -7.89 -1.61 29.95
C LEU A 564 -6.77 -2.62 30.17
N THR A 565 -5.94 -2.82 29.14
CA THR A 565 -4.73 -3.62 29.26
C THR A 565 -3.48 -2.91 28.74
N GLN A 566 -2.34 -3.21 29.35
CA GLN A 566 -1.03 -2.77 28.89
C GLN A 566 -0.05 -3.93 28.90
N GLU A 567 0.41 -4.34 27.73
CA GLU A 567 1.40 -5.39 27.60
C GLU A 567 2.79 -4.78 27.44
N ILE A 568 3.76 -5.36 28.15
CA ILE A 568 5.17 -5.01 28.13
C ILE A 568 5.93 -6.32 27.93
N THR A 569 6.92 -6.35 27.04
CA THR A 569 7.70 -7.58 26.90
C THR A 569 8.62 -7.78 28.10
N LEU A 570 8.89 -9.01 28.51
CA LEU A 570 9.81 -9.31 29.63
C LEU A 570 11.16 -8.62 29.42
N GLU A 571 11.71 -8.68 28.21
CA GLU A 571 12.98 -8.04 27.85
C GLU A 571 12.92 -6.51 27.93
N THR A 572 11.71 -5.93 27.82
CA THR A 572 11.49 -4.49 28.01
C THR A 572 11.37 -4.16 29.50
N ALA A 573 10.69 -5.00 30.28
CA ALA A 573 10.57 -4.86 31.73
C ALA A 573 11.94 -4.91 32.42
N GLU A 574 12.85 -5.78 31.97
CA GLU A 574 14.24 -5.81 32.45
C GLU A 574 15.04 -4.56 32.05
N LYS A 575 14.75 -3.96 30.88
CA LYS A 575 15.46 -2.76 30.39
C LYS A 575 15.12 -1.49 31.18
N ILE A 576 13.94 -1.39 31.79
CA ILE A 576 13.49 -0.13 32.42
C ILE A 576 14.41 0.36 33.55
N PHE A 577 15.14 -0.55 34.19
CA PHE A 577 16.08 -0.23 35.26
C PHE A 577 17.29 0.56 34.77
N ARG A 578 17.71 0.31 33.52
CA ARG A 578 18.88 0.94 32.87
C ARG A 578 18.53 1.90 31.73
N GLN A 579 17.28 1.95 31.29
CA GLN A 579 16.81 2.84 30.21
C GLN A 579 15.63 3.71 30.68
N PRO A 580 15.92 4.89 31.26
CA PRO A 580 14.88 5.80 31.78
C PRO A 580 13.85 6.22 30.73
N GLN A 581 14.24 6.40 29.47
CA GLN A 581 13.31 6.77 28.40
C GLN A 581 12.27 5.68 28.12
N THR A 582 12.67 4.41 28.20
CA THR A 582 11.76 3.27 28.03
C THR A 582 10.72 3.25 29.15
N LEU A 583 11.16 3.46 30.39
CA LEU A 583 10.28 3.60 31.56
C LEU A 583 9.30 4.77 31.38
N GLN A 584 9.79 5.94 30.99
CA GLN A 584 8.97 7.13 30.77
C GLN A 584 7.88 6.89 29.72
N ASN A 585 8.22 6.26 28.59
CA ASN A 585 7.25 5.95 27.54
C ASN A 585 6.15 4.98 28.03
N ILE A 586 6.48 4.04 28.92
CA ILE A 586 5.50 3.13 29.53
C ILE A 586 4.55 3.93 30.43
N VAL A 587 5.06 4.81 31.29
CA VAL A 587 4.28 5.67 32.19
C VAL A 587 3.39 6.63 31.41
N ASN A 588 3.92 7.27 30.35
CA ASN A 588 3.17 8.14 29.46
C ASN A 588 1.95 7.44 28.85
N LYS A 589 2.11 6.17 28.41
CA LYS A 589 1.02 5.35 27.90
C LYS A 589 -0.01 5.03 28.98
N THR A 590 0.44 4.65 30.17
CA THR A 590 -0.45 4.32 31.29
C THR A 590 -1.34 5.51 31.63
N ASN A 591 -0.77 6.72 31.74
CA ASN A 591 -1.54 7.93 32.02
C ASN A 591 -2.60 8.19 30.93
N MET A 592 -2.21 8.11 29.65
CA MET A 592 -3.14 8.30 28.53
C MET A 592 -4.29 7.28 28.50
N LYS A 593 -4.02 6.01 28.82
CA LYS A 593 -5.05 4.96 28.88
C LYS A 593 -6.06 5.21 29.98
N LEU A 594 -5.61 5.73 31.11
CA LEU A 594 -6.46 6.05 32.26
C LEU A 594 -7.22 7.39 32.07
N GLY A 595 -7.07 8.06 30.94
CA GLY A 595 -7.76 9.32 30.63
C GLY A 595 -7.02 10.57 31.12
N GLY A 596 -5.72 10.47 31.39
CA GLY A 596 -4.87 11.62 31.69
C GLY A 596 -4.42 12.39 30.42
N LEU A 597 -3.64 13.44 30.65
CA LEU A 597 -2.98 14.27 29.63
C LEU A 597 -1.57 14.59 30.11
N ASN A 598 -0.55 14.25 29.32
CA ASN A 598 0.84 14.35 29.76
C ASN A 598 1.36 15.78 29.64
N TYR A 599 1.16 16.41 28.49
CA TYR A 599 1.54 17.80 28.21
C TYR A 599 0.48 18.47 27.33
N ARG A 600 0.50 19.80 27.26
CA ARG A 600 -0.33 20.57 26.34
C ARG A 600 0.52 21.26 25.28
N ILE A 601 -0.04 21.35 24.09
CA ILE A 601 0.43 22.21 23.02
C ILE A 601 -0.20 23.59 23.25
N ASP A 602 0.63 24.58 23.55
CA ASP A 602 0.22 25.97 23.72
C ASP A 602 0.23 26.65 22.35
N SER A 603 -0.92 26.58 21.68
CA SER A 603 -1.12 27.03 20.29
C SER A 603 -2.45 27.76 20.16
N THR A 604 -2.43 28.89 19.47
CA THR A 604 -3.64 29.71 19.22
C THR A 604 -4.59 29.04 18.24
N VAL A 605 -4.09 28.13 17.39
CA VAL A 605 -4.90 27.45 16.38
C VAL A 605 -5.51 26.13 16.88
N LEU A 606 -4.97 25.53 17.93
CA LEU A 606 -5.54 24.35 18.59
C LEU A 606 -6.44 24.76 19.76
N ASN A 607 -7.66 25.20 19.47
CA ASN A 607 -8.59 25.73 20.49
C ASN A 607 -9.83 24.82 20.72
N PRO A 608 -10.58 25.03 21.82
CA PRO A 608 -11.74 24.19 22.18
C PRO A 608 -12.90 24.20 21.17
N ASN A 609 -12.99 25.21 20.31
CA ASN A 609 -14.10 25.35 19.35
C ASN A 609 -13.96 24.43 18.14
N ILE A 610 -12.85 23.71 18.00
CA ILE A 610 -12.58 22.83 16.86
C ILE A 610 -12.69 21.37 17.29
N LEU A 611 -13.45 20.60 16.50
CA LEU A 611 -13.49 19.15 16.56
C LEU A 611 -12.62 18.58 15.42
N PHE A 612 -11.53 17.95 15.78
CA PHE A 612 -10.66 17.25 14.85
C PHE A 612 -11.04 15.78 14.81
N ILE A 613 -11.21 15.23 13.60
CA ILE A 613 -11.56 13.82 13.41
C ILE A 613 -10.61 13.21 12.38
N GLY A 614 -10.10 12.01 12.65
CA GLY A 614 -9.27 11.25 11.73
C GLY A 614 -9.92 9.90 11.39
N PHE A 615 -9.77 9.47 10.14
CA PHE A 615 -10.20 8.17 9.63
C PHE A 615 -9.06 7.47 8.91
N GLU A 616 -8.89 6.16 9.16
CA GLU A 616 -7.92 5.32 8.47
C GLU A 616 -8.39 3.87 8.35
N THR A 617 -8.10 3.20 7.23
CA THR A 617 -8.42 1.79 6.99
C THR A 617 -7.24 0.84 7.24
N SER A 618 -7.54 -0.40 7.61
CA SER A 618 -6.59 -1.52 7.61
C SER A 618 -7.26 -2.81 7.15
N SER A 619 -6.68 -3.46 6.14
CA SER A 619 -7.03 -4.81 5.68
C SER A 619 -6.07 -5.89 6.22
N LYS A 620 -5.11 -5.52 7.09
CA LYS A 620 -4.10 -6.43 7.65
C LYS A 620 -4.71 -7.31 8.76
N GLY A 621 -5.48 -8.32 8.37
CA GLY A 621 -6.15 -9.27 9.27
C GLY A 621 -6.31 -10.69 8.69
N GLY A 622 -5.80 -10.97 7.49
CA GLY A 622 -5.64 -12.34 6.98
C GLY A 622 -6.74 -12.89 6.07
N ALA A 623 -7.48 -12.06 5.34
CA ALA A 623 -8.69 -12.53 4.64
C ALA A 623 -8.81 -12.23 3.14
N GLY A 624 -7.72 -11.89 2.45
CA GLY A 624 -7.82 -11.54 1.04
C GLY A 624 -8.86 -10.44 0.81
N ASP A 625 -9.96 -10.77 0.13
CA ASP A 625 -11.10 -9.91 -0.18
C ASP A 625 -12.15 -9.76 0.95
N GLY A 626 -11.78 -10.06 2.21
CA GLY A 626 -12.66 -9.98 3.38
C GLY A 626 -12.93 -8.54 3.89
N PRO A 627 -13.71 -8.39 4.98
CA PRO A 627 -13.99 -7.11 5.64
C PRO A 627 -12.75 -6.24 5.92
N VAL A 628 -12.92 -4.93 5.77
CA VAL A 628 -11.92 -3.91 6.15
C VAL A 628 -12.25 -3.33 7.51
N SER A 629 -11.23 -3.11 8.34
CA SER A 629 -11.33 -2.38 9.59
C SER A 629 -11.10 -0.89 9.34
N ILE A 630 -12.08 -0.06 9.70
CA ILE A 630 -12.00 1.40 9.64
C ILE A 630 -11.82 1.93 11.05
N GLY A 631 -10.67 2.50 11.34
CA GLY A 631 -10.39 3.19 12.59
C GLY A 631 -10.73 4.66 12.49
N PHE A 632 -11.16 5.23 13.61
CA PHE A 632 -11.42 6.65 13.75
C PHE A 632 -10.95 7.17 15.10
N ALA A 633 -10.66 8.47 15.19
CA ALA A 633 -10.37 9.15 16.44
C ALA A 633 -10.77 10.62 16.39
N ALA A 634 -11.17 11.18 17.53
CA ALA A 634 -11.50 12.58 17.67
C ALA A 634 -11.07 13.13 19.03
N ASN A 635 -10.88 14.44 19.14
CA ASN A 635 -10.62 15.11 20.42
C ASN A 635 -11.88 15.20 21.31
N MET A 636 -12.71 14.16 21.36
CA MET A 636 -14.07 14.18 21.90
C MET A 636 -14.20 14.18 23.43
N MET A 637 -13.07 14.23 24.15
CA MET A 637 -13.03 14.17 25.61
C MET A 637 -13.26 15.56 26.25
N GLN A 638 -13.23 15.62 27.59
CA GLN A 638 -13.45 16.84 28.36
C GLN A 638 -12.44 17.93 28.00
N ASN A 639 -11.16 17.58 27.89
CA ASN A 639 -10.14 18.49 27.38
C ASN A 639 -10.04 18.36 25.85
N HIS A 640 -9.97 19.50 25.14
CA HIS A 640 -9.93 19.54 23.68
C HIS A 640 -8.62 19.02 23.04
N GLN A 641 -7.59 18.70 23.84
CA GLN A 641 -6.36 18.02 23.38
C GLN A 641 -6.36 16.52 23.75
N GLN A 642 -7.44 16.01 24.33
CA GLN A 642 -7.57 14.57 24.62
C GLN A 642 -8.32 13.86 23.50
N PHE A 643 -7.60 12.98 22.80
CA PHE A 643 -8.14 12.17 21.71
C PHE A 643 -8.49 10.76 22.17
N ALA A 644 -9.68 10.31 21.74
CA ALA A 644 -10.16 8.93 21.89
C ALA A 644 -10.75 8.45 20.56
N GLY A 645 -11.01 7.16 20.42
CA GLY A 645 -11.43 6.61 19.15
C GLY A 645 -11.83 5.14 19.23
N GLY A 646 -12.19 4.57 18.09
CA GLY A 646 -12.60 3.18 17.95
C GLY A 646 -12.41 2.69 16.52
N TYR A 647 -12.99 1.54 16.23
CA TYR A 647 -13.04 1.01 14.85
C TYR A 647 -14.39 0.38 14.57
N ILE A 648 -14.64 0.19 13.28
CA ILE A 648 -15.84 -0.44 12.72
C ILE A 648 -15.44 -1.24 11.49
N TYR A 649 -16.11 -2.36 11.24
CA TYR A 649 -15.91 -3.23 10.09
C TYR A 649 -16.88 -2.87 8.98
N ALA A 650 -16.37 -2.84 7.75
CA ALA A 650 -17.13 -2.53 6.55
C ALA A 650 -16.70 -3.42 5.37
N PRO A 651 -17.53 -3.53 4.32
CA PRO A 651 -17.14 -4.20 3.08
C PRO A 651 -15.89 -3.59 2.45
N GLN A 652 -15.05 -4.43 1.82
CA GLN A 652 -13.99 -3.94 0.97
C GLN A 652 -14.58 -3.44 -0.35
N ALA A 653 -14.88 -2.15 -0.40
CA ALA A 653 -15.47 -1.50 -1.57
C ALA A 653 -14.70 -0.23 -1.94
N ARG A 654 -14.92 0.24 -3.19
CA ARG A 654 -14.41 1.54 -3.67
C ARG A 654 -14.89 2.69 -2.79
N ASP A 655 -16.12 2.59 -2.30
CA ASP A 655 -16.66 3.42 -1.23
C ASP A 655 -16.52 2.67 0.10
N THR A 656 -15.40 2.87 0.79
CA THR A 656 -15.17 2.22 2.09
C THR A 656 -15.79 3.01 3.24
N TYR A 657 -15.88 4.34 3.13
CA TYR A 657 -16.22 5.22 4.26
C TYR A 657 -17.68 5.71 4.24
N GLY A 658 -18.38 5.66 3.11
CA GLY A 658 -19.66 6.32 2.89
C GLY A 658 -20.76 5.86 3.84
N SER A 659 -20.94 4.56 3.99
CA SER A 659 -21.92 4.01 4.94
C SER A 659 -21.53 4.18 6.41
N VAL A 660 -20.29 4.59 6.69
CA VAL A 660 -19.71 4.60 8.04
C VAL A 660 -19.60 6.02 8.61
N VAL A 661 -19.37 7.03 7.77
CA VAL A 661 -19.05 8.39 8.21
C VAL A 661 -20.16 9.02 9.07
N GLY A 662 -21.42 8.91 8.66
CA GLY A 662 -22.57 9.45 9.39
C GLY A 662 -22.76 8.76 10.75
N PRO A 663 -22.90 7.43 10.82
CA PRO A 663 -23.03 6.70 12.08
C PRO A 663 -21.89 6.96 13.07
N VAL A 664 -20.63 6.97 12.61
CA VAL A 664 -19.47 7.26 13.47
C VAL A 664 -19.48 8.70 13.95
N LEU A 665 -19.79 9.67 13.08
CA LEU A 665 -19.89 11.07 13.48
C LEU A 665 -20.97 11.28 14.55
N LYS A 666 -22.13 10.61 14.42
CA LYS A 666 -23.18 10.65 15.43
C LYS A 666 -22.69 10.15 16.80
N GLN A 667 -21.91 9.07 16.83
CA GLN A 667 -21.31 8.56 18.06
C GLN A 667 -20.32 9.55 18.67
N ILE A 668 -19.41 10.10 17.87
CA ILE A 668 -18.42 11.10 18.31
C ILE A 668 -19.13 12.32 18.90
N LEU A 669 -20.12 12.87 18.20
CA LEU A 669 -20.84 14.05 18.64
C LEU A 669 -21.68 13.78 19.90
N GLY A 670 -22.19 12.56 20.09
CA GLY A 670 -22.82 12.14 21.34
C GLY A 670 -21.86 12.11 22.54
N VAL A 671 -20.58 11.79 22.32
CA VAL A 671 -19.54 11.88 23.36
C VAL A 671 -19.17 13.35 23.62
N VAL A 672 -18.96 14.14 22.57
CA VAL A 672 -18.66 15.58 22.68
C VAL A 672 -19.72 16.30 23.49
N ARG A 673 -21.01 16.03 23.22
CA ARG A 673 -22.14 16.68 23.89
C ARG A 673 -22.27 16.32 25.38
N ARG A 674 -21.73 15.16 25.80
CA ARG A 674 -21.66 14.75 27.21
C ARG A 674 -20.46 15.37 27.93
N ASN A 675 -19.34 15.55 27.22
CA ASN A 675 -18.05 15.93 27.81
C ASN A 675 -17.73 17.43 27.72
N ARG A 676 -18.30 18.14 26.74
CA ARG A 676 -18.05 19.57 26.50
C ARG A 676 -19.32 20.37 26.73
N LYS A 677 -19.15 21.58 27.28
CA LYS A 677 -20.25 22.52 27.53
C LYS A 677 -20.85 23.06 26.23
N ASP A 678 -19.98 23.51 25.32
CA ASP A 678 -20.39 24.18 24.08
C ASP A 678 -20.14 23.29 22.86
N PRO A 679 -21.03 23.32 21.85
CA PRO A 679 -20.82 22.60 20.61
C PRO A 679 -19.66 23.22 19.80
N PRO A 680 -18.87 22.41 19.07
CA PRO A 680 -17.79 22.94 18.26
C PRO A 680 -18.33 23.88 17.18
N GLN A 681 -17.57 24.93 16.87
CA GLN A 681 -17.88 25.89 15.80
C GLN A 681 -17.24 25.48 14.47
N GLU A 682 -16.30 24.53 14.50
CA GLU A 682 -15.61 24.02 13.33
C GLU A 682 -15.33 22.51 13.47
N ILE A 683 -15.45 21.79 12.37
CA ILE A 683 -15.14 20.37 12.26
C ILE A 683 -14.13 20.19 11.13
N ILE A 684 -12.96 19.65 11.45
CA ILE A 684 -11.91 19.32 10.48
C ILE A 684 -11.71 17.81 10.47
N MET A 685 -11.97 17.20 9.31
CA MET A 685 -11.93 15.75 9.13
C MET A 685 -10.79 15.36 8.19
N TYR A 686 -9.89 14.52 8.68
CA TYR A 686 -8.79 13.94 7.92
C TYR A 686 -9.13 12.50 7.50
N PHE A 687 -9.01 12.19 6.21
CA PHE A 687 -9.19 10.84 5.66
C PHE A 687 -7.89 10.34 5.08
N ASN A 688 -7.31 9.28 5.65
CA ASN A 688 -6.17 8.59 5.06
C ASN A 688 -6.61 7.34 4.27
N GLY A 689 -5.76 6.84 3.37
CA GLY A 689 -6.06 5.64 2.58
C GLY A 689 -7.04 5.88 1.42
N VAL A 690 -7.27 7.14 1.04
CA VAL A 690 -8.08 7.51 -0.12
C VAL A 690 -7.21 7.85 -1.32
N THR A 691 -7.70 7.57 -2.52
CA THR A 691 -7.08 7.90 -3.80
C THR A 691 -7.74 9.13 -4.42
N GLU A 692 -7.05 9.80 -5.36
CA GLU A 692 -7.63 10.93 -6.10
C GLU A 692 -8.93 10.57 -6.81
N GLY A 693 -9.08 9.31 -7.24
CA GLY A 693 -10.30 8.78 -7.86
C GLY A 693 -11.50 8.68 -6.90
N GLN A 694 -11.32 8.93 -5.60
CA GLN A 694 -12.38 9.00 -4.59
C GLN A 694 -12.70 10.43 -4.16
N TYR A 695 -11.96 11.45 -4.61
CA TYR A 695 -12.18 12.84 -4.18
C TYR A 695 -13.58 13.34 -4.51
N GLY A 696 -14.11 13.00 -5.68
CA GLY A 696 -15.48 13.32 -6.08
C GLY A 696 -16.53 12.70 -5.15
N LEU A 697 -16.34 11.44 -4.77
CA LEU A 697 -17.22 10.74 -3.82
C LEU A 697 -17.22 11.41 -2.43
N ILE A 698 -16.03 11.76 -1.92
CA ILE A 698 -15.89 12.46 -0.63
C ILE A 698 -16.58 13.83 -0.68
N ASN A 699 -16.37 14.58 -1.76
CA ASN A 699 -16.93 15.92 -1.96
C ASN A 699 -18.45 15.90 -2.07
N GLU A 700 -19.01 14.99 -2.86
CA GLU A 700 -20.43 15.01 -3.23
C GLU A 700 -21.32 14.18 -2.30
N VAL A 701 -20.79 13.10 -1.72
CA VAL A 701 -21.57 12.15 -0.90
C VAL A 701 -21.25 12.33 0.58
N TYR A 702 -19.97 12.22 0.96
CA TYR A 702 -19.64 12.24 2.39
C TYR A 702 -19.90 13.60 3.02
N SER A 703 -19.60 14.70 2.31
CA SER A 703 -19.86 16.05 2.83
C SER A 703 -21.35 16.28 3.12
N GLU A 704 -22.24 15.78 2.26
CA GLU A 704 -23.69 15.88 2.45
C GLU A 704 -24.18 15.00 3.59
N GLU A 705 -23.65 13.78 3.72
CA GLU A 705 -23.98 12.89 4.84
C GLU A 705 -23.52 13.47 6.19
N ILE A 706 -22.34 14.09 6.23
CA ILE A 706 -21.83 14.80 7.40
C ILE A 706 -22.76 15.97 7.77
N LYS A 707 -23.15 16.80 6.81
CA LYS A 707 -24.09 17.91 7.05
C LYS A 707 -25.43 17.42 7.59
N LYS A 708 -26.01 16.37 6.99
CA LYS A 708 -27.25 15.75 7.45
C LYS A 708 -27.12 15.24 8.89
N THR A 709 -26.03 14.57 9.21
CA THR A 709 -25.75 14.06 10.56
C THR A 709 -25.67 15.18 11.59
N ILE A 710 -25.01 16.29 11.26
CA ILE A 710 -24.92 17.48 12.14
C ILE A 710 -26.32 18.08 12.37
N MET A 711 -27.09 18.26 11.29
CA MET A 711 -28.45 18.80 11.35
C MET A 711 -29.39 17.92 12.17
N ALA A 712 -29.23 16.60 12.12
CA ALA A 712 -30.02 15.65 12.90
C ALA A 712 -29.76 15.74 14.42
N ILE A 713 -28.60 16.26 14.84
CA ILE A 713 -28.27 16.43 16.27
C ILE A 713 -28.81 17.75 16.82
N LYS A 714 -28.70 18.83 16.05
CA LYS A 714 -29.26 20.15 16.35
C LYS A 714 -29.57 20.88 15.04
N ALA A 715 -30.85 21.11 14.79
CA ALA A 715 -31.35 21.64 13.51
C ALA A 715 -30.74 22.98 13.10
N ASP A 716 -30.38 23.86 14.04
CA ASP A 716 -29.83 25.20 13.76
C ASP A 716 -28.29 25.28 13.83
N TRP A 717 -27.62 24.17 14.16
CA TRP A 717 -26.17 24.17 14.29
C TRP A 717 -25.49 23.99 12.93
N ARG A 718 -24.68 24.97 12.52
CA ARG A 718 -23.94 24.99 11.25
C ARG A 718 -22.45 25.27 11.50
N PRO A 719 -21.69 24.31 12.04
CA PRO A 719 -20.26 24.48 12.21
C PRO A 719 -19.58 24.59 10.84
N ARG A 720 -18.46 25.32 10.77
CA ARG A 720 -17.60 25.29 9.59
C ARG A 720 -17.11 23.86 9.36
N LEU A 721 -17.16 23.37 8.14
CA LEU A 721 -16.71 22.01 7.80
C LEU A 721 -15.55 22.08 6.82
N MET A 722 -14.48 21.35 7.12
CA MET A 722 -13.36 21.10 6.21
C MET A 722 -13.04 19.61 6.16
N ILE A 723 -12.90 19.06 4.94
CA ILE A 723 -12.52 17.67 4.71
C ILE A 723 -11.18 17.64 3.96
N ILE A 724 -10.21 16.94 4.55
CA ILE A 724 -8.83 16.86 4.06
C ILE A 724 -8.52 15.39 3.75
N ALA A 725 -8.18 15.10 2.49
CA ALA A 725 -7.59 13.83 2.12
C ALA A 725 -6.10 13.85 2.45
N THR A 726 -5.61 12.79 3.08
CA THR A 726 -4.21 12.62 3.47
C THR A 726 -3.64 11.40 2.77
N SER A 727 -2.40 11.51 2.27
CA SER A 727 -1.71 10.37 1.67
C SER A 727 -0.23 10.36 2.01
N LYS A 728 0.22 9.20 2.51
CA LYS A 728 1.62 8.80 2.53
C LYS A 728 1.96 7.81 1.43
N ALA A 729 1.01 7.45 0.57
CA ALA A 729 1.17 6.45 -0.48
C ALA A 729 1.52 7.11 -1.83
N HIS A 730 2.57 7.93 -1.85
CA HIS A 730 3.02 8.65 -3.05
C HIS A 730 4.55 8.52 -3.27
N ASN A 731 5.04 8.85 -4.46
CA ASN A 731 6.44 8.64 -4.82
C ASN A 731 7.30 9.91 -4.74
N GLU A 732 6.71 11.08 -4.47
CA GLU A 732 7.49 12.32 -4.32
C GLU A 732 8.40 12.24 -3.09
N ARG A 733 9.63 12.69 -3.27
CA ARG A 733 10.63 12.90 -2.24
C ARG A 733 11.15 14.32 -2.37
N PHE A 734 11.45 14.90 -1.23
CA PHE A 734 12.06 16.22 -1.14
C PHE A 734 13.24 16.12 -0.21
N TYR A 735 14.29 16.85 -0.55
CA TYR A 735 15.54 16.89 0.16
C TYR A 735 15.89 18.34 0.45
N GLN A 736 16.49 18.61 1.60
CA GLN A 736 16.95 19.95 1.91
C GLN A 736 18.34 20.16 1.30
N LEU A 737 18.52 21.30 0.63
CA LEU A 737 19.81 21.72 0.10
C LEU A 737 20.49 22.63 1.11
N GLU A 738 21.57 22.14 1.70
CA GLU A 738 22.35 22.90 2.68
C GLU A 738 23.24 23.96 2.00
N LYS A 739 23.68 24.96 2.77
CA LYS A 739 24.56 26.04 2.25
C LYS A 739 25.86 25.53 1.63
N ASN A 740 26.38 24.41 2.13
CA ASN A 740 27.57 23.74 1.61
C ASN A 740 27.27 22.80 0.42
N LYS A 741 26.07 22.88 -0.15
CA LYS A 741 25.54 22.01 -1.23
C LYS A 741 25.35 20.54 -0.83
N ALA A 742 25.46 20.20 0.45
CA ALA A 742 25.12 18.87 0.92
C ALA A 742 23.61 18.65 0.88
N VAL A 743 23.20 17.39 0.70
CA VAL A 743 21.79 16.99 0.65
C VAL A 743 21.40 16.30 1.95
N SER A 744 20.43 16.86 2.65
CA SER A 744 19.98 16.38 3.96
C SER A 744 18.48 16.07 3.95
N ASN A 745 17.99 15.52 5.07
CA ASN A 745 16.56 15.34 5.29
C ASN A 745 15.90 16.70 5.51
N LEU A 746 14.62 16.81 5.14
CA LEU A 746 13.83 18.00 5.43
C LEU A 746 13.85 18.32 6.92
N ALA A 747 14.01 19.60 7.26
CA ALA A 747 13.76 20.07 8.61
C ALA A 747 12.30 19.77 9.03
N PRO A 748 12.05 19.31 10.27
CA PRO A 748 10.69 19.17 10.77
C PRO A 748 9.93 20.50 10.74
N GLY A 749 8.68 20.45 10.30
CA GLY A 749 7.88 21.64 10.00
C GLY A 749 8.04 22.15 8.57
N THR A 750 8.85 21.51 7.72
CA THR A 750 8.96 21.91 6.30
C THR A 750 7.64 21.67 5.57
N VAL A 751 7.15 22.72 4.92
CA VAL A 751 5.97 22.73 4.05
C VAL A 751 6.36 23.07 2.62
N ILE A 752 5.68 22.40 1.69
CA ILE A 752 5.76 22.64 0.24
C ILE A 752 4.33 22.71 -0.29
N ASP A 753 3.89 23.90 -0.66
CA ASP A 753 2.51 24.21 -1.04
C ASP A 753 2.40 24.87 -2.44
N HIS A 754 3.50 24.84 -3.21
CA HIS A 754 3.58 25.39 -4.55
C HIS A 754 4.53 24.58 -5.45
N THR A 755 4.53 24.88 -6.75
CA THR A 755 5.36 24.29 -7.84
C THR A 755 5.09 22.81 -8.13
N VAL A 756 5.13 21.94 -7.12
CA VAL A 756 5.03 20.48 -7.22
C VAL A 756 3.69 19.94 -6.70
N VAL A 757 2.76 20.84 -6.38
CA VAL A 757 1.38 20.54 -5.97
C VAL A 757 0.41 20.67 -7.14
N SER A 758 -0.81 20.16 -6.97
CA SER A 758 -1.88 20.29 -7.99
C SER A 758 -2.08 21.75 -8.42
N PRO A 759 -2.25 22.05 -9.73
CA PRO A 759 -2.54 23.41 -10.18
C PRO A 759 -3.96 23.87 -9.81
N VAL A 760 -4.87 22.94 -9.50
CA VAL A 760 -6.31 23.20 -9.30
C VAL A 760 -6.83 22.86 -7.90
N PHE A 761 -6.13 21.99 -7.15
CA PHE A 761 -6.53 21.62 -5.80
C PHE A 761 -5.66 22.35 -4.77
N SER A 762 -6.25 22.68 -3.63
CA SER A 762 -5.52 23.11 -2.44
C SER A 762 -4.76 21.93 -1.86
N GLU A 763 -3.45 21.87 -2.10
CA GLU A 763 -2.60 20.75 -1.71
C GLU A 763 -1.28 21.25 -1.13
N PHE A 764 -0.79 20.59 -0.08
CA PHE A 764 0.53 20.83 0.48
C PHE A 764 1.17 19.53 0.97
N TYR A 765 2.50 19.50 0.99
CA TYR A 765 3.29 18.46 1.63
C TYR A 765 3.85 19.00 2.95
N LEU A 766 3.77 18.21 4.02
CA LEU A 766 4.33 18.57 5.34
C LEU A 766 5.22 17.45 5.87
N ALA A 767 6.45 17.81 6.23
CA ALA A 767 7.39 16.94 6.95
C ALA A 767 7.44 17.35 8.42
N SER A 768 6.59 16.76 9.26
CA SER A 768 6.43 17.18 10.66
C SER A 768 7.43 16.55 11.64
N ALA A 769 8.14 15.48 11.27
CA ALA A 769 8.99 14.72 12.17
C ALA A 769 10.33 14.34 11.55
N VAL A 770 11.36 14.20 12.39
CA VAL A 770 12.71 13.79 11.98
C VAL A 770 12.70 12.33 11.52
N ALA A 771 13.29 12.07 10.35
CA ALA A 771 13.58 10.71 9.92
C ALA A 771 14.80 10.16 10.67
N ARG A 772 14.56 9.25 11.63
CA ARG A 772 15.62 8.58 12.40
C ARG A 772 16.45 7.61 11.56
N GLN A 773 15.90 7.12 10.45
CA GLN A 773 16.59 6.25 9.49
C GLN A 773 16.08 6.55 8.09
N GLY A 774 16.99 6.51 7.11
CA GLY A 774 16.68 6.70 5.70
C GLY A 774 16.27 8.14 5.36
N THR A 775 15.43 8.26 4.33
CA THR A 775 14.94 9.55 3.82
C THR A 775 13.52 9.83 4.33
N ALA A 776 13.31 11.02 4.88
CA ALA A 776 12.01 11.51 5.31
C ALA A 776 11.03 11.59 4.13
N LYS A 777 9.79 11.20 4.40
CA LYS A 777 8.70 11.34 3.44
C LYS A 777 7.70 12.34 4.00
N ALA A 778 7.59 13.49 3.34
CA ALA A 778 6.55 14.46 3.64
C ALA A 778 5.18 13.87 3.33
N THR A 779 4.21 14.09 4.20
CA THR A 779 2.83 13.64 4.00
C THR A 779 2.10 14.65 3.11
N LYS A 780 1.33 14.17 2.13
CA LYS A 780 0.51 15.00 1.25
C LYS A 780 -0.88 15.22 1.85
N TYR A 781 -1.36 16.46 1.83
CA TYR A 781 -2.69 16.86 2.29
C TYR A 781 -3.40 17.61 1.17
N THR A 782 -4.62 17.18 0.80
CA THR A 782 -5.45 17.84 -0.21
C THR A 782 -6.78 18.25 0.44
N ILE A 783 -7.15 19.52 0.40
CA ILE A 783 -8.45 19.99 0.88
C ILE A 783 -9.51 19.67 -0.18
N ILE A 784 -10.46 18.80 0.16
CA ILE A 784 -11.47 18.27 -0.75
C ILE A 784 -12.75 19.10 -0.70
N PHE A 785 -13.17 19.46 0.51
CA PHE A 785 -14.40 20.20 0.78
C PHE A 785 -14.14 21.23 1.87
N ALA A 786 -14.69 22.43 1.71
CA ALA A 786 -14.68 23.49 2.73
C ALA A 786 -15.94 24.34 2.59
N THR A 787 -16.65 24.62 3.69
CA THR A 787 -17.82 25.53 3.64
C THR A 787 -17.39 26.97 3.37
N ASN A 788 -16.33 27.42 4.05
CA ASN A 788 -15.76 28.75 3.90
C ASN A 788 -14.24 28.59 3.69
N PRO A 789 -13.75 28.65 2.45
CA PRO A 789 -12.32 28.55 2.15
C PRO A 789 -11.52 29.68 2.81
N GLU A 790 -10.32 29.36 3.27
CA GLU A 790 -9.39 30.35 3.81
C GLU A 790 -8.70 31.14 2.69
N ALA A 791 -8.16 32.32 3.01
CA ALA A 791 -7.41 33.13 2.04
C ALA A 791 -6.06 32.50 1.67
N ASN A 792 -5.39 31.87 2.65
CA ASN A 792 -4.12 31.16 2.47
C ASN A 792 -4.06 29.90 3.36
N LEU A 793 -3.07 29.03 3.11
CA LEU A 793 -2.92 27.74 3.80
C LEU A 793 -2.28 27.81 5.20
N ALA A 794 -1.82 28.99 5.66
CA ALA A 794 -0.95 29.11 6.84
C ALA A 794 -1.55 28.51 8.13
N ARG A 795 -2.84 28.75 8.37
CA ARG A 795 -3.54 28.24 9.55
C ARG A 795 -3.68 26.72 9.48
N ILE A 796 -4.12 26.16 8.35
CA ILE A 796 -4.31 24.70 8.21
C ILE A 796 -2.97 23.94 8.28
N GLU A 797 -1.91 24.52 7.73
CA GLU A 797 -0.56 23.97 7.85
C GLU A 797 -0.06 23.97 9.29
N THR A 798 -0.27 25.07 10.02
CA THR A 798 0.10 25.18 11.44
C THR A 798 -0.73 24.23 12.31
N ILE A 799 -2.06 24.14 12.09
CA ILE A 799 -2.93 23.17 12.77
C ILE A 799 -2.41 21.76 12.55
N THR A 800 -2.14 21.39 11.29
CA THR A 800 -1.71 20.03 10.94
C THR A 800 -0.34 19.71 11.53
N ASN A 801 0.58 20.69 11.55
CA ASN A 801 1.88 20.57 12.19
C ASN A 801 1.78 20.44 13.72
N ASP A 802 1.02 21.29 14.39
CA ASP A 802 0.90 21.29 15.85
C ASP A 802 0.22 20.01 16.35
N LEU A 803 -0.78 19.50 15.61
CA LEU A 803 -1.37 18.19 15.87
C LEU A 803 -0.37 17.03 15.77
N CYS A 804 0.75 17.18 15.05
CA CYS A 804 1.80 16.17 15.02
C CYS A 804 2.66 16.17 16.30
N PHE A 805 2.74 17.27 17.03
CA PHE A 805 3.45 17.35 18.31
C PHE A 805 2.63 16.79 19.47
N ASP A 806 1.32 16.60 19.30
CA ASP A 806 0.38 16.16 20.36
C ASP A 806 0.35 14.63 20.58
N HIS A 807 1.45 13.92 20.31
CA HIS A 807 1.46 12.45 20.36
C HIS A 807 1.22 11.87 21.77
N GLN A 808 1.56 12.63 22.81
CA GLN A 808 1.45 12.34 24.25
C GLN A 808 2.30 11.18 24.77
N ILE A 809 2.61 10.16 23.96
CA ILE A 809 3.31 8.95 24.42
C ILE A 809 4.84 9.09 24.36
N VAL A 810 5.33 9.69 23.28
CA VAL A 810 6.75 10.03 23.11
C VAL A 810 6.87 11.54 23.00
N PHE A 811 7.96 12.10 23.52
CA PHE A 811 8.22 13.54 23.52
C PHE A 811 8.95 13.98 22.25
N GLN A 812 8.30 13.70 21.12
CA GLN A 812 8.74 14.07 19.78
C GLN A 812 7.51 14.07 18.86
N PRO A 813 7.51 14.85 17.77
CA PRO A 813 6.42 14.84 16.81
C PRO A 813 6.35 13.51 16.04
N VAL A 814 5.15 13.19 15.56
CA VAL A 814 4.90 12.09 14.62
C VAL A 814 4.67 12.62 13.21
N SER A 815 4.69 11.73 12.22
CA SER A 815 4.58 12.09 10.80
C SER A 815 3.14 12.20 10.27
N LEU A 816 2.14 12.07 11.14
CA LEU A 816 0.71 12.29 10.86
C LEU A 816 0.11 13.06 12.03
N PRO A 817 -0.89 13.93 11.80
CA PRO A 817 -1.61 14.54 12.89
C PRO A 817 -2.23 13.46 13.79
N VAL A 818 -2.21 13.69 15.09
CA VAL A 818 -2.65 12.73 16.12
C VAL A 818 -4.02 12.10 15.88
N PRO A 819 -5.08 12.80 15.41
CA PRO A 819 -6.34 12.14 15.06
C PRO A 819 -6.16 11.02 14.02
N LEU A 820 -5.36 11.23 12.97
CA LEU A 820 -5.05 10.18 11.99
C LEU A 820 -4.17 9.08 12.59
N PHE A 821 -3.14 9.46 13.35
CA PHE A 821 -2.25 8.47 13.96
C PHE A 821 -3.02 7.49 14.86
N ILE A 822 -3.93 8.01 15.70
CA ILE A 822 -4.77 7.18 16.58
C ILE A 822 -5.77 6.36 15.75
N ALA A 823 -6.39 6.94 14.73
CA ALA A 823 -7.28 6.21 13.82
C ALA A 823 -6.57 5.01 13.16
N GLY A 824 -5.33 5.17 12.68
CA GLY A 824 -4.53 4.08 12.14
C GLY A 824 -4.20 2.98 13.16
N ARG A 825 -3.96 3.36 14.42
CA ARG A 825 -3.77 2.37 15.52
C ARG A 825 -5.07 1.64 15.85
N CYS A 826 -6.22 2.32 15.80
CA CYS A 826 -7.53 1.69 15.95
C CYS A 826 -7.82 0.71 14.80
N SER A 827 -7.58 1.09 13.54
CA SER A 827 -7.86 0.24 12.38
C SER A 827 -7.01 -1.03 12.40
N GLN A 828 -5.72 -0.91 12.73
CA GLN A 828 -4.82 -2.04 12.96
C GLN A 828 -5.30 -2.95 14.09
N ARG A 829 -5.77 -2.36 15.19
CA ARG A 829 -6.34 -3.14 16.30
C ARG A 829 -7.57 -3.92 15.85
N GLY A 830 -8.52 -3.29 15.17
CA GLY A 830 -9.71 -3.96 14.67
C GLY A 830 -9.38 -5.09 13.71
N ALA A 831 -8.40 -4.89 12.81
CA ALA A 831 -7.96 -5.95 11.89
C ALA A 831 -7.31 -7.14 12.61
N ALA A 832 -6.55 -6.88 13.69
CA ALA A 832 -5.97 -7.95 14.52
C ALA A 832 -7.02 -8.72 15.33
N VAL A 833 -7.99 -8.03 15.92
CA VAL A 833 -9.13 -8.65 16.63
C VAL A 833 -9.94 -9.52 15.66
N LEU A 834 -10.16 -9.03 14.45
CA LEU A 834 -10.87 -9.76 13.41
C LEU A 834 -10.11 -11.00 12.93
N GLY A 835 -8.81 -10.87 12.69
CA GLY A 835 -7.96 -12.01 12.31
C GLY A 835 -7.89 -13.10 13.37
N TYR A 836 -8.06 -12.74 14.65
CA TYR A 836 -8.10 -13.70 15.76
C TYR A 836 -9.47 -14.37 15.92
N ASN A 837 -10.57 -13.62 15.85
CA ASN A 837 -11.92 -14.13 16.10
C ASN A 837 -12.62 -14.72 14.85
N GLY A 838 -12.14 -14.39 13.64
CA GLY A 838 -12.78 -14.78 12.39
C GLY A 838 -14.03 -13.96 12.02
N PHE A 839 -14.58 -14.23 10.83
CA PHE A 839 -15.80 -13.58 10.35
C PHE A 839 -17.06 -14.24 10.84
N ARG A 840 -18.09 -13.43 11.06
CA ARG A 840 -19.45 -13.95 11.21
C ARG A 840 -20.17 -13.87 9.88
N ARG A 841 -20.86 -14.95 9.54
CA ARG A 841 -21.74 -15.02 8.39
C ARG A 841 -23.17 -15.16 8.90
N GLY A 842 -24.09 -14.44 8.28
CA GLY A 842 -25.52 -14.61 8.52
C GLY A 842 -26.03 -15.92 7.92
N GLU A 843 -27.32 -16.19 8.10
CA GLU A 843 -28.00 -17.40 7.61
C GLU A 843 -27.91 -17.57 6.07
N ASN A 844 -27.78 -16.46 5.34
CA ASN A 844 -27.59 -16.42 3.89
C ASN A 844 -26.12 -16.62 3.44
N GLY A 845 -25.19 -16.85 4.37
CA GLY A 845 -23.76 -17.04 4.08
C GLY A 845 -22.97 -15.75 3.82
N ASN A 846 -23.61 -14.58 3.81
CA ASN A 846 -22.95 -13.28 3.67
C ASN A 846 -22.38 -12.80 5.01
N VAL A 847 -21.37 -11.93 4.98
CA VAL A 847 -20.81 -11.34 6.20
C VAL A 847 -21.85 -10.45 6.88
N ASP A 848 -22.06 -10.67 8.17
CA ASP A 848 -22.93 -9.85 9.01
C ASP A 848 -22.11 -8.76 9.72
N TYR A 849 -22.10 -7.57 9.11
CA TYR A 849 -21.33 -6.44 9.61
C TYR A 849 -21.91 -5.85 10.90
N ASP A 850 -23.22 -5.84 11.06
CA ASP A 850 -23.86 -5.26 12.25
C ASP A 850 -23.56 -6.11 13.49
N ALA A 851 -23.74 -7.43 13.39
CA ALA A 851 -23.39 -8.35 14.48
C ALA A 851 -21.89 -8.31 14.80
N MET A 852 -21.02 -8.21 13.77
CA MET A 852 -19.58 -8.06 13.99
C MET A 852 -19.24 -6.75 14.71
N ASN A 853 -19.87 -5.64 14.32
CA ASN A 853 -19.61 -4.34 14.92
C ASN A 853 -20.15 -4.22 16.35
N GLU A 854 -21.29 -4.84 16.63
CA GLU A 854 -21.83 -4.95 17.98
C GLU A 854 -20.92 -5.79 18.88
N GLN A 855 -20.50 -6.97 18.40
CA GLN A 855 -19.74 -7.90 19.22
C GLN A 855 -18.28 -7.50 19.41
N TYR A 856 -17.60 -7.05 18.35
CA TYR A 856 -16.15 -6.82 18.34
C TYR A 856 -15.78 -5.33 18.34
N GLY A 857 -16.75 -4.42 18.21
CA GLY A 857 -16.54 -2.99 18.27
C GLY A 857 -16.49 -2.43 19.70
N TYR A 858 -16.22 -1.13 19.81
CA TYR A 858 -16.12 -0.42 21.09
C TYR A 858 -17.27 0.56 21.35
N SER A 859 -18.19 0.79 20.40
CA SER A 859 -19.19 1.86 20.45
C SER A 859 -20.07 1.85 21.70
N GLN A 860 -20.38 0.67 22.25
CA GLN A 860 -21.20 0.49 23.46
C GLN A 860 -20.37 0.20 24.74
N LYS A 861 -19.05 0.38 24.68
CA LYS A 861 -18.12 0.02 25.75
C LYS A 861 -17.62 1.28 26.48
N ASN A 862 -17.31 1.17 27.77
CA ASN A 862 -16.74 2.29 28.54
C ASN A 862 -15.38 2.72 27.98
N LEU A 863 -14.64 1.77 27.41
CA LEU A 863 -13.38 2.02 26.73
C LEU A 863 -13.48 2.97 25.51
N PHE A 864 -14.67 3.19 24.94
CA PHE A 864 -14.85 4.13 23.82
C PHE A 864 -14.43 5.56 24.15
N GLY A 865 -14.69 5.99 25.38
CA GLY A 865 -14.26 7.27 25.93
C GLY A 865 -12.83 7.25 26.46
N LYS A 866 -11.97 6.32 26.04
CA LYS A 866 -10.57 6.23 26.50
C LYS A 866 -9.63 6.01 25.33
N ARG A 867 -8.36 6.38 25.51
CA ARG A 867 -7.29 6.07 24.55
C ARG A 867 -6.72 4.67 24.80
N PHE A 868 -7.57 3.64 24.73
CA PHE A 868 -7.20 2.24 25.05
C PHE A 868 -6.05 1.70 24.15
N ASN A 869 -5.87 2.29 22.97
CA ASN A 869 -4.86 1.92 21.98
C ASN A 869 -3.51 2.65 22.13
N ALA A 870 -3.30 3.42 23.21
CA ALA A 870 -2.04 4.11 23.51
C ALA A 870 -0.83 3.16 23.65
#